data_AF-A0A4S2TH25-F1
#
_entry.id   AF-A0A4S2TH25-F1
#
_cell.length_a   1.000
_cell.length_b   1.000
_cell.length_c   1.000
_cell.angle_alpha   90.00
_cell.angle_beta   90.00
_cell.angle_gamma   90.00
#
_symmetry.space_group_name_H-M   'P 1'
#
loop_
_entity.id
_entity.type
_entity.pdbx_description
1 polymer ?
#
loop_
_entity_poly.entity_id
_entity_poly.type
_entity_poly.pdbx_seq_one_letter_code
_entity_poly.pdbx_strand_id
1 'polypeptide(L)'
;MPVLSDRPPRLTVAALAAALIAALLVLLPGTPAQAAPVLLSQGKPATASSVEGAGTPAGAAVDGDNGTRWSSQFADPQWIQVDLGATAQVNQVALRWEAAYAKSYRIELSTDGATWSTAYSTTAGTGGVATHDITGTARYVRVHGIQRATTYGYSLWEFQVYGTTGTGPVIPGGGDLGPNVIVFDPSTPDIQTKLDQVFAQQESAQFGSGRYQFLFKPGTYNGLNAQIGFYTSISGLGLNPDDTTINGDVTVDAGWFGGNATQNFWRSAENLALNPVSGTDRWAVSQAAPFRRMHVKGGLNLAPNGYGWASGGYIADSRIDGQVGNYSQQQWYTRDSSIGGWSNAVWNQVFSGVQGAPAQSFPNAPYTTLDSTPVSREKPFLYLDGTQYKVFVPAKRTGARGTSWGNGAPQGSSIPLSQFYVVKPGAGAATINAALAQGLHLLFTPGVYHVDRTIQVNRPDTVVLGLGLATIVPDNGVTAMKVADVDGVKLAGLLIDAGPVNSPNLLEVGPTGTTTDHAANPTTVQDVFVRVGGAGAGKATVGMVINNHDTIVDHTWIWRADHGDGVGWETNRSDYGFRVNGDDVLATGLFVEHFNKYDVQWNGERGRTIFFQNEKAYDAPNQAAIQNGSTKGFAAYKVADSVNTHEGWGLGSYCYYNVDPTIRQDHGFEVPVKPGVKFHDLLVVSLGGNGQYEHVVNATGAPTSGTSTTPSTVVSFP
;
A
#
# COMPACT_ATOMS: atom_id res chain seq x y z
N MET A 1 -69.94 6.12 70.11
CA MET A 1 -69.56 5.26 71.27
C MET A 1 -68.10 4.82 71.07
N PRO A 2 -67.32 4.59 72.15
CA PRO A 2 -66.21 5.47 72.58
C PRO A 2 -64.75 5.02 72.28
N VAL A 3 -63.85 5.90 72.76
CA VAL A 3 -62.38 6.06 72.85
C VAL A 3 -61.57 4.87 73.43
N LEU A 4 -60.27 4.76 73.04
CA LEU A 4 -59.01 4.53 73.83
C LEU A 4 -57.91 3.92 72.92
N SER A 5 -56.85 4.63 72.50
CA SER A 5 -55.52 4.89 73.12
C SER A 5 -54.77 3.66 73.71
N ASP A 6 -53.60 3.30 73.13
CA ASP A 6 -52.26 3.29 73.79
C ASP A 6 -51.14 2.67 72.91
N ARG A 7 -49.90 3.18 73.07
CA ARG A 7 -48.65 3.06 72.24
C ARG A 7 -47.87 1.73 72.45
N PRO A 8 -46.87 1.30 71.62
CA PRO A 8 -45.46 1.84 71.56
C PRO A 8 -44.71 1.58 70.19
N PRO A 9 -43.36 1.64 70.02
CA PRO A 9 -42.30 2.56 70.50
C PRO A 9 -41.49 3.24 69.35
N ARG A 10 -40.57 4.13 69.75
CA ARG A 10 -39.53 4.80 68.94
C ARG A 10 -38.50 3.81 68.37
N LEU A 11 -38.19 3.93 67.08
CA LEU A 11 -36.97 3.54 66.33
C LEU A 11 -37.41 3.66 64.86
N THR A 12 -36.94 4.56 64.00
CA THR A 12 -35.55 4.89 63.65
C THR A 12 -35.58 6.16 62.80
N VAL A 13 -35.19 7.30 63.37
CA VAL A 13 -34.79 8.52 62.62
C VAL A 13 -33.35 8.36 62.06
N ALA A 14 -32.70 7.22 62.30
CA ALA A 14 -31.34 6.94 61.87
C ALA A 14 -31.19 6.56 60.37
N ALA A 15 -32.28 6.22 59.67
CA ALA A 15 -32.17 5.74 58.28
C ALA A 15 -32.12 6.87 57.21
N LEU A 16 -32.55 8.09 57.55
CA LEU A 16 -32.56 9.21 56.59
C LEU A 16 -31.34 10.14 56.68
N ALA A 17 -30.54 10.06 57.76
CA ALA A 17 -29.29 10.81 57.87
C ALA A 17 -28.10 10.12 57.18
N ALA A 18 -28.14 8.78 57.02
CA ALA A 18 -27.09 8.03 56.33
C ALA A 18 -27.15 8.16 54.80
N ALA A 19 -28.35 8.42 54.23
CA ALA A 19 -28.53 8.59 52.79
C ALA A 19 -28.08 9.97 52.27
N LEU A 20 -28.01 10.99 53.13
CA LEU A 20 -27.57 12.34 52.72
C LEU A 20 -26.06 12.56 52.88
N ILE A 21 -25.37 11.77 53.71
CA ILE A 21 -23.89 11.83 53.85
C ILE A 21 -23.18 11.01 52.75
N ALA A 22 -23.84 10.00 52.18
CA ALA A 22 -23.32 9.26 51.02
C ALA A 22 -23.39 10.05 49.70
N ALA A 23 -24.22 11.11 49.63
CA ALA A 23 -24.39 11.94 48.44
C ALA A 23 -23.51 13.20 48.41
N LEU A 24 -22.71 13.47 49.47
CA LEU A 24 -21.87 14.67 49.57
C LEU A 24 -20.36 14.40 49.57
N LEU A 25 -19.91 13.19 49.25
CA LEU A 25 -18.49 12.79 49.26
C LEU A 25 -17.90 12.44 47.88
N VAL A 26 -18.59 12.76 46.78
CA VAL A 26 -18.10 12.48 45.40
C VAL A 26 -17.85 13.78 44.62
N LEU A 27 -17.10 14.70 45.22
CA LEU A 27 -16.56 15.90 44.56
C LEU A 27 -15.12 16.20 45.02
N LEU A 28 -14.34 15.16 45.26
CA LEU A 28 -12.88 15.30 45.24
C LEU A 28 -12.47 15.25 43.76
N PRO A 29 -11.74 16.26 43.22
CA PRO A 29 -11.09 16.09 41.93
C PRO A 29 -10.17 14.87 42.08
N GLY A 30 -10.49 13.81 41.34
CA GLY A 30 -9.60 12.65 41.26
C GLY A 30 -8.23 13.16 40.85
N THR A 31 -7.22 12.90 41.67
CA THR A 31 -5.84 12.95 41.20
C THR A 31 -5.81 12.13 39.92
N PRO A 32 -5.35 12.68 38.77
CA PRO A 32 -5.27 11.89 37.55
C PRO A 32 -4.53 10.61 37.88
N ALA A 33 -5.13 9.46 37.54
CA ALA A 33 -4.44 8.19 37.62
C ALA A 33 -3.22 8.28 36.70
N GLN A 34 -2.05 8.48 37.29
CA GLN A 34 -0.80 8.50 36.57
C GLN A 34 -0.60 7.10 36.00
N ALA A 35 -0.60 6.99 34.66
CA ALA A 35 -0.29 5.75 33.98
C ALA A 35 1.02 5.17 34.53
N ALA A 36 1.07 3.86 34.76
CA ALA A 36 2.29 3.19 35.18
C ALA A 36 3.44 3.53 34.20
N PRO A 37 4.67 3.77 34.69
CA PRO A 37 5.80 4.10 33.82
C PRO A 37 6.01 2.99 32.76
N VAL A 38 6.03 3.34 31.47
CA VAL A 38 6.28 2.38 30.39
C VAL A 38 7.79 2.11 30.30
N LEU A 39 8.19 0.84 30.35
CA LEU A 39 9.58 0.43 30.20
C LEU A 39 10.03 0.53 28.73
N LEU A 40 10.98 1.41 28.44
CA LEU A 40 11.43 1.75 27.08
C LEU A 40 12.70 1.01 26.64
N SER A 41 13.57 0.60 27.59
CA SER A 41 14.89 0.02 27.27
C SER A 41 14.89 -1.48 27.01
N GLN A 42 13.81 -2.20 27.35
CA GLN A 42 13.74 -3.65 27.26
C GLN A 42 13.98 -4.17 25.82
N GLY A 43 14.93 -5.09 25.65
CA GLY A 43 15.29 -5.70 24.37
C GLY A 43 15.93 -4.73 23.36
N LYS A 44 16.28 -3.52 23.77
CA LYS A 44 16.84 -2.50 22.88
C LYS A 44 18.36 -2.68 22.66
N PRO A 45 18.90 -2.22 21.53
CA PRO A 45 20.35 -2.23 21.30
C PRO A 45 21.10 -1.48 22.41
N ALA A 46 22.09 -2.15 23.02
CA ALA A 46 22.95 -1.57 24.03
C ALA A 46 24.44 -1.69 23.63
N THR A 47 25.21 -0.64 23.92
CA THR A 47 26.66 -0.61 23.72
C THR A 47 27.35 -0.14 25.00
N ALA A 48 28.63 -0.45 25.14
CA ALA A 48 29.42 -0.07 26.31
C ALA A 48 30.85 0.31 25.90
N SER A 49 31.55 1.05 26.76
CA SER A 49 32.98 1.37 26.58
C SER A 49 33.86 0.12 26.59
N SER A 50 33.46 -0.92 27.32
CA SER A 50 34.13 -2.22 27.35
C SER A 50 33.20 -3.30 27.90
N VAL A 51 33.66 -4.55 27.77
CA VAL A 51 33.07 -5.73 28.40
C VAL A 51 34.17 -6.54 29.10
N GLU A 52 33.89 -7.14 30.26
CA GLU A 52 34.81 -8.01 31.01
C GLU A 52 35.16 -9.26 30.18
N GLY A 53 34.17 -9.84 29.50
CA GLY A 53 34.32 -10.95 28.56
C GLY A 53 33.04 -11.23 27.77
N ALA A 54 33.07 -12.25 26.90
CA ALA A 54 31.96 -12.58 26.01
C ALA A 54 30.66 -12.97 26.75
N GLY A 55 30.76 -13.44 28.00
CA GLY A 55 29.61 -13.82 28.83
C GLY A 55 28.91 -12.66 29.55
N THR A 56 29.41 -11.43 29.46
CA THR A 56 28.81 -10.26 30.13
C THR A 56 28.62 -9.06 29.17
N PRO A 57 27.92 -9.25 28.04
CA PRO A 57 27.75 -8.21 27.03
C PRO A 57 26.85 -7.07 27.52
N ALA A 58 26.91 -5.90 26.86
CA ALA A 58 26.04 -4.76 27.20
C ALA A 58 24.54 -5.09 27.08
N GLY A 59 24.16 -5.93 26.11
CA GLY A 59 22.77 -6.36 25.92
C GLY A 59 22.18 -7.14 27.10
N ALA A 60 23.04 -7.75 27.93
CA ALA A 60 22.61 -8.50 29.11
C ALA A 60 22.18 -7.62 30.29
N ALA A 61 22.24 -6.29 30.16
CA ALA A 61 21.67 -5.36 31.14
C ALA A 61 20.32 -4.80 30.68
N VAL A 62 19.76 -5.27 29.56
CA VAL A 62 18.47 -4.80 29.03
C VAL A 62 17.62 -5.95 28.49
N ASP A 63 17.93 -7.19 28.86
CA ASP A 63 17.30 -8.42 28.34
C ASP A 63 16.13 -8.91 29.21
N GLY A 64 15.98 -8.37 30.42
CA GLY A 64 14.86 -8.62 31.33
C GLY A 64 15.10 -9.81 32.24
N ASP A 65 16.30 -10.39 32.17
CA ASP A 65 16.73 -11.52 32.97
C ASP A 65 17.66 -11.07 34.08
N ASN A 66 17.19 -11.16 35.33
CA ASN A 66 18.00 -10.77 36.48
C ASN A 66 19.14 -11.75 36.82
N GLY A 67 19.33 -12.81 36.01
CA GLY A 67 20.43 -13.76 36.08
C GLY A 67 21.58 -13.48 35.10
N THR A 68 21.42 -12.55 34.16
CA THR A 68 22.44 -12.12 33.18
C THR A 68 22.88 -10.69 33.48
N ARG A 69 24.12 -10.32 33.13
CA ARG A 69 24.67 -9.00 33.48
C ARG A 69 25.60 -8.45 32.43
N TRP A 70 25.63 -7.13 32.31
CA TRP A 70 26.80 -6.45 31.77
C TRP A 70 27.89 -6.32 32.86
N SER A 71 29.15 -6.45 32.47
CA SER A 71 30.31 -6.12 33.31
C SER A 71 31.38 -5.42 32.46
N SER A 72 31.98 -4.36 32.99
CA SER A 72 33.06 -3.62 32.32
C SER A 72 34.44 -4.21 32.60
N GLN A 73 35.45 -3.75 31.85
CA GLN A 73 36.86 -3.87 32.27
C GLN A 73 37.11 -3.12 33.59
N PHE A 74 38.20 -3.49 34.28
CA PHE A 74 38.46 -3.07 35.66
C PHE A 74 39.18 -1.71 35.72
N ALA A 75 38.59 -0.71 35.07
CA ALA A 75 39.15 0.62 34.92
C ALA A 75 38.09 1.70 35.15
N ASP A 76 38.55 2.92 35.42
CA ASP A 76 37.73 4.12 35.56
C ASP A 76 38.17 5.17 34.54
N PRO A 77 37.24 5.89 33.86
CA PRO A 77 35.79 5.69 33.83
C PRO A 77 35.36 4.57 32.85
N GLN A 78 34.11 4.11 32.96
CA GLN A 78 33.44 3.22 31.99
C GLN A 78 31.99 3.63 31.81
N TRP A 79 31.36 3.23 30.70
CA TRP A 79 29.95 3.52 30.45
C TRP A 79 29.23 2.37 29.74
N ILE A 80 27.91 2.33 29.93
CA ILE A 80 26.94 1.56 29.16
C ILE A 80 25.83 2.50 28.68
N GLN A 81 25.35 2.33 27.46
CA GLN A 81 24.21 3.09 26.93
C GLN A 81 23.24 2.19 26.19
N VAL A 82 21.98 2.63 26.11
CA VAL A 82 20.89 2.00 25.35
C VAL A 82 20.34 2.97 24.30
N ASP A 83 20.07 2.47 23.09
CA ASP A 83 19.32 3.19 22.05
C ASP A 83 17.84 2.80 22.13
N LEU A 84 16.98 3.72 22.58
CA LEU A 84 15.53 3.50 22.70
C LEU A 84 14.85 3.28 21.33
N GLY A 85 15.55 3.59 20.23
CA GLY A 85 15.11 3.46 18.84
C GLY A 85 14.42 4.71 18.30
N ALA A 86 13.85 5.54 19.17
CA ALA A 86 13.28 6.85 18.86
C ALA A 86 13.42 7.79 20.06
N THR A 87 13.31 9.10 19.79
CA THR A 87 13.27 10.11 20.85
C THR A 87 12.03 9.92 21.72
N ALA A 88 12.25 9.80 23.03
CA ALA A 88 11.23 9.63 24.05
C ALA A 88 11.40 10.66 25.17
N GLN A 89 10.34 10.91 25.95
CA GLN A 89 10.51 11.54 27.26
C GLN A 89 10.84 10.47 28.27
N VAL A 90 12.02 10.61 28.88
CA VAL A 90 12.44 9.78 30.00
C VAL A 90 11.95 10.44 31.27
N ASN A 91 11.27 9.66 32.12
CA ASN A 91 10.77 10.12 33.42
C ASN A 91 11.44 9.38 34.60
N GLN A 92 12.07 8.23 34.36
CA GLN A 92 12.74 7.46 35.38
C GLN A 92 13.81 6.53 34.80
N VAL A 93 14.88 6.30 35.57
CA VAL A 93 15.87 5.26 35.30
C VAL A 93 16.05 4.40 36.56
N ALA A 94 15.91 3.08 36.42
CA ALA A 94 16.22 2.13 37.47
C ALA A 94 17.46 1.30 37.08
N LEU A 95 18.43 1.26 37.98
CA LEU A 95 19.70 0.57 37.85
C LEU A 95 19.75 -0.55 38.88
N ARG A 96 19.80 -1.81 38.43
CA ARG A 96 20.00 -2.96 39.30
C ARG A 96 21.45 -3.37 39.24
N TRP A 97 22.24 -2.88 40.19
CA TRP A 97 23.66 -3.18 40.30
C TRP A 97 23.92 -4.59 40.81
N GLU A 98 25.03 -5.17 40.35
CA GLU A 98 25.68 -6.31 41.00
C GLU A 98 26.45 -5.84 42.25
N ALA A 99 27.10 -6.74 43.00
CA ALA A 99 28.03 -6.36 44.08
C ALA A 99 29.17 -5.43 43.58
N ALA A 100 29.57 -5.53 42.32
CA ALA A 100 30.51 -4.64 41.66
C ALA A 100 29.81 -3.39 41.05
N TYR A 101 29.51 -2.39 41.88
CA TYR A 101 28.73 -1.22 41.50
C TYR A 101 29.53 0.09 41.38
N ALA A 102 28.91 1.13 40.81
CA ALA A 102 29.47 2.48 40.75
C ALA A 102 29.26 3.27 42.06
N LYS A 103 30.35 3.69 42.70
CA LYS A 103 30.30 4.65 43.82
C LYS A 103 30.02 6.07 43.31
N SER A 104 30.64 6.46 42.20
CA SER A 104 30.39 7.73 41.52
C SER A 104 29.95 7.46 40.09
N TYR A 105 28.83 8.05 39.65
CA TYR A 105 28.33 7.92 38.28
C TYR A 105 27.40 9.06 37.88
N ARG A 106 27.17 9.16 36.56
CA ARG A 106 26.15 10.02 35.95
C ARG A 106 25.17 9.20 35.13
N ILE A 107 23.95 9.69 35.04
CA ILE A 107 22.98 9.29 34.02
C ILE A 107 22.89 10.45 33.03
N GLU A 108 23.14 10.15 31.77
CA GLU A 108 23.25 11.12 30.69
C GLU A 108 22.22 10.82 29.60
N LEU A 109 21.65 11.88 29.04
CA LEU A 109 20.63 11.84 27.99
C LEU A 109 21.16 12.47 26.71
N SER A 110 20.84 11.87 25.58
CA SER A 110 21.22 12.36 24.25
C SER A 110 20.14 12.04 23.21
N THR A 111 19.93 12.94 22.25
CA THR A 111 19.06 12.72 21.09
C THR A 111 19.81 12.26 19.85
N ASP A 112 21.13 12.47 19.79
CA ASP A 112 21.99 12.22 18.62
C ASP A 112 23.06 11.14 18.87
N GLY A 113 23.30 10.75 20.12
CA GLY A 113 24.33 9.79 20.53
C GLY A 113 25.72 10.42 20.67
N ALA A 114 25.88 11.71 20.37
CA ALA A 114 27.15 12.42 20.34
C ALA A 114 27.22 13.54 21.39
N THR A 115 26.14 14.31 21.53
CA THR A 115 26.00 15.40 22.49
C THR A 115 25.22 14.90 23.70
N TRP A 116 25.80 15.03 24.89
CA TRP A 116 25.24 14.45 26.11
C TRP A 116 24.98 15.51 27.16
N SER A 117 23.82 15.39 27.81
CA SER A 117 23.42 16.22 28.96
C SER A 117 23.29 15.34 30.20
N THR A 118 23.81 15.79 31.34
CA THR A 118 23.68 15.05 32.60
C THR A 118 22.29 15.27 33.19
N ALA A 119 21.52 14.19 33.34
CA ALA A 119 20.21 14.21 33.98
C ALA A 119 20.26 13.85 35.48
N TYR A 120 21.26 13.06 35.88
CA TYR A 120 21.51 12.73 37.28
C TYR A 120 23.00 12.51 37.52
N SER A 121 23.48 12.79 38.74
CA SER A 121 24.83 12.46 39.16
C SER A 121 24.91 12.17 40.65
N THR A 122 25.78 11.25 41.05
CA THR A 122 26.08 10.95 42.45
C THR A 122 27.56 10.61 42.63
N THR A 123 28.10 10.87 43.83
CA THR A 123 29.44 10.44 44.28
C THR A 123 29.37 9.42 45.43
N ALA A 124 28.17 9.04 45.85
CA ALA A 124 27.90 8.22 47.03
C ALA A 124 26.89 7.08 46.73
N GLY A 125 27.02 6.43 45.58
CA GLY A 125 26.25 5.24 45.23
C GLY A 125 26.44 4.12 46.25
N THR A 126 25.37 3.35 46.48
CA THR A 126 25.29 2.29 47.51
C THR A 126 25.16 0.87 46.93
N GLY A 127 25.11 0.73 45.60
CA GLY A 127 24.79 -0.53 44.94
C GLY A 127 23.32 -0.92 45.07
N GLY A 128 22.99 -2.19 44.80
CA GLY A 128 21.61 -2.69 44.83
C GLY A 128 20.73 -2.09 43.73
N VAL A 129 19.42 -1.95 43.99
CA VAL A 129 18.49 -1.28 43.07
C VAL A 129 18.48 0.21 43.39
N ALA A 130 18.88 1.03 42.41
CA ALA A 130 18.84 2.48 42.49
C ALA A 130 17.87 3.03 41.45
N THR A 131 16.80 3.68 41.90
CA THR A 131 15.80 4.32 41.04
C THR A 131 15.94 5.83 41.12
N HIS A 132 15.98 6.48 39.96
CA HIS A 132 16.14 7.92 39.83
C HIS A 132 15.02 8.47 38.96
N ASP A 133 14.19 9.33 39.55
CA ASP A 133 13.25 10.13 38.77
C ASP A 133 14.06 11.23 38.05
N ILE A 134 14.02 11.20 36.72
CA ILE A 134 14.73 12.14 35.87
C ILE A 134 13.78 12.65 34.81
N THR A 135 13.92 13.89 34.38
CA THR A 135 13.07 14.43 33.31
C THR A 135 13.95 14.89 32.17
N GLY A 136 13.73 14.34 30.98
CA GLY A 136 14.41 14.83 29.79
C GLY A 136 14.09 14.03 28.54
N THR A 137 14.36 14.65 27.40
CA THR A 137 14.14 14.05 26.09
C THR A 137 15.40 13.33 25.62
N ALA A 138 15.27 12.05 25.26
CA ALA A 138 16.41 11.23 24.85
C ALA A 138 16.01 10.16 23.84
N ARG A 139 16.90 9.86 22.90
CA ARG A 139 16.92 8.59 22.17
C ARG A 139 17.95 7.64 22.78
N TYR A 140 19.06 8.18 23.28
CA TYR A 140 20.12 7.41 23.94
C TYR A 140 20.19 7.80 25.41
N VAL A 141 20.27 6.80 26.28
CA VAL A 141 20.47 6.98 27.73
C VAL A 141 21.74 6.24 28.12
N ARG A 142 22.65 6.92 28.82
CA ARG A 142 23.96 6.39 29.22
C ARG A 142 24.15 6.45 30.72
N VAL A 143 24.65 5.37 31.31
CA VAL A 143 25.21 5.35 32.66
C VAL A 143 26.72 5.46 32.53
N HIS A 144 27.29 6.54 33.07
CA HIS A 144 28.72 6.84 33.01
C HIS A 144 29.33 6.67 34.41
N GLY A 145 29.94 5.53 34.65
CA GLY A 145 30.67 5.22 35.88
C GLY A 145 32.00 5.97 35.95
N ILE A 146 32.17 6.74 37.03
CA ILE A 146 33.34 7.61 37.27
C ILE A 146 34.28 6.98 38.30
N GLN A 147 33.74 6.38 39.36
CA GLN A 147 34.53 5.69 40.38
C GLN A 147 33.84 4.39 40.82
N ARG A 148 34.58 3.27 40.77
CA ARG A 148 34.12 1.95 41.24
C ARG A 148 34.06 1.91 42.78
N ALA A 149 33.11 1.14 43.30
CA ALA A 149 33.00 0.89 44.74
C ALA A 149 33.90 -0.27 45.22
N THR A 150 34.34 -1.12 44.30
CA THR A 150 35.18 -2.30 44.57
C THR A 150 36.40 -2.30 43.65
N THR A 151 37.25 -3.33 43.74
CA THR A 151 38.38 -3.54 42.82
C THR A 151 37.96 -4.09 41.45
N TYR A 152 36.75 -4.61 41.32
CA TYR A 152 36.17 -5.16 40.08
C TYR A 152 35.62 -4.06 39.17
N GLY A 153 35.19 -4.41 37.95
CA GLY A 153 34.52 -3.50 37.01
C GLY A 153 33.16 -3.01 37.48
N TYR A 154 32.47 -2.20 36.66
CA TYR A 154 31.07 -1.85 36.87
C TYR A 154 30.19 -2.96 36.32
N SER A 155 29.16 -3.35 37.08
CA SER A 155 28.25 -4.40 36.62
C SER A 155 26.78 -4.15 36.98
N LEU A 156 25.92 -4.37 36.00
CA LEU A 156 24.47 -4.18 36.08
C LEU A 156 23.77 -5.47 35.65
N TRP A 157 22.87 -5.97 36.49
CA TRP A 157 21.87 -6.96 36.11
C TRP A 157 20.85 -6.33 35.16
N GLU A 158 20.37 -5.12 35.46
CA GLU A 158 19.35 -4.44 34.65
C GLU A 158 19.55 -2.92 34.60
N PHE A 159 19.32 -2.34 33.43
CA PHE A 159 19.33 -0.92 33.09
C PHE A 159 17.98 -0.56 32.45
N GLN A 160 17.06 -0.16 33.31
CA GLN A 160 15.68 0.09 32.94
C GLN A 160 15.44 1.59 32.78
N VAL A 161 15.01 2.00 31.59
CA VAL A 161 14.65 3.38 31.27
C VAL A 161 13.15 3.43 31.07
N TYR A 162 12.45 4.27 31.85
CA TYR A 162 11.01 4.44 31.76
C TYR A 162 10.64 5.81 31.20
N GLY A 163 9.51 5.88 30.51
CA GLY A 163 9.11 7.11 29.85
C GLY A 163 7.87 7.00 28.98
N THR A 164 7.70 7.96 28.08
CA THR A 164 6.67 7.93 27.03
C THR A 164 7.33 8.12 25.66
N THR A 165 6.96 7.25 24.71
CA THR A 165 7.40 7.37 23.32
C THR A 165 6.65 8.52 22.63
N GLY A 166 7.35 9.32 21.81
CA GLY A 166 6.68 10.24 20.87
C GLY A 166 6.53 11.70 21.33
N THR A 167 7.64 12.38 21.61
CA THR A 167 7.65 13.86 21.76
C THR A 167 8.29 14.61 20.61
N GLY A 168 8.17 14.05 19.40
CA GLY A 168 8.00 14.95 18.26
C GLY A 168 6.76 15.82 18.50
N PRO A 169 6.65 17.01 17.87
CA PRO A 169 5.40 17.76 17.86
C PRO A 169 4.24 16.80 17.58
N VAL A 170 3.14 16.88 18.36
CA VAL A 170 1.92 16.12 18.07
C VAL A 170 1.54 16.44 16.62
N ILE A 171 1.46 15.41 15.78
CA ILE A 171 1.14 15.61 14.38
C ILE A 171 -0.38 15.72 14.32
N PRO A 172 -0.93 16.88 13.92
CA PRO A 172 -2.37 17.02 13.85
C PRO A 172 -2.90 16.13 12.73
N GLY A 173 -3.99 15.43 13.02
CA GLY A 173 -4.80 14.80 11.98
C GLY A 173 -5.74 15.82 11.32
N GLY A 174 -6.03 15.61 10.04
CA GLY A 174 -6.87 16.47 9.23
C GLY A 174 -6.20 17.75 8.74
N GLY A 175 -7.02 18.74 8.40
CA GLY A 175 -6.59 20.00 7.80
C GLY A 175 -6.93 20.13 6.32
N ASP A 176 -6.51 21.25 5.73
CA ASP A 176 -6.64 21.52 4.30
C ASP A 176 -5.93 20.44 3.45
N LEU A 177 -6.46 20.12 2.26
CA LEU A 177 -5.96 19.06 1.38
C LEU A 177 -4.87 19.52 0.40
N GLY A 178 -4.40 20.76 0.52
CA GLY A 178 -3.34 21.32 -0.32
C GLY A 178 -3.86 21.86 -1.66
N PRO A 179 -3.02 22.63 -2.36
CA PRO A 179 -3.42 23.40 -3.55
C PRO A 179 -3.75 22.53 -4.77
N ASN A 180 -3.28 21.29 -4.79
CA ASN A 180 -3.44 20.36 -5.91
C ASN A 180 -4.73 19.54 -5.81
N VAL A 181 -5.49 19.70 -4.72
CA VAL A 181 -6.84 19.17 -4.58
C VAL A 181 -7.83 20.29 -4.88
N ILE A 182 -8.47 20.19 -6.03
CA ILE A 182 -9.41 21.20 -6.55
C ILE A 182 -10.82 20.69 -6.28
N VAL A 183 -11.53 21.38 -5.39
CA VAL A 183 -12.86 20.98 -4.92
C VAL A 183 -13.92 21.87 -5.55
N PHE A 184 -14.90 21.26 -6.22
CA PHE A 184 -16.04 21.95 -6.82
C PHE A 184 -17.33 21.59 -6.09
N ASP A 185 -18.23 22.55 -5.95
CA ASP A 185 -19.65 22.30 -5.69
C ASP A 185 -20.50 22.80 -6.87
N PRO A 186 -21.78 22.44 -6.97
CA PRO A 186 -22.61 22.83 -8.13
C PRO A 186 -22.73 24.33 -8.38
N SER A 187 -22.40 25.16 -7.39
CA SER A 187 -22.43 26.62 -7.50
C SER A 187 -21.08 27.25 -7.85
N THR A 188 -20.01 26.45 -7.89
CA THR A 188 -18.68 26.96 -8.21
C THR A 188 -18.65 27.48 -9.65
N PRO A 189 -18.26 28.75 -9.89
CA PRO A 189 -18.17 29.29 -11.24
C PRO A 189 -17.00 28.68 -12.01
N ASP A 190 -17.08 28.73 -13.35
CA ASP A 190 -15.96 28.42 -14.26
C ASP A 190 -15.31 27.04 -14.09
N ILE A 191 -16.08 26.02 -13.65
CA ILE A 191 -15.59 24.66 -13.46
C ILE A 191 -14.93 24.12 -14.73
N GLN A 192 -15.59 24.24 -15.88
CA GLN A 192 -15.05 23.78 -17.16
C GLN A 192 -13.71 24.42 -17.49
N THR A 193 -13.60 25.74 -17.33
CA THR A 193 -12.34 26.48 -17.53
C THR A 193 -11.22 25.92 -16.67
N LYS A 194 -11.51 25.56 -15.41
CA LYS A 194 -10.49 25.00 -14.52
C LYS A 194 -10.10 23.57 -14.90
N LEU A 195 -11.05 22.75 -15.35
CA LEU A 195 -10.79 21.42 -15.90
C LEU A 195 -9.87 21.52 -17.13
N ASP A 196 -10.22 22.40 -18.08
CA ASP A 196 -9.45 22.64 -19.31
C ASP A 196 -8.03 23.13 -19.02
N GLN A 197 -7.86 24.01 -18.04
CA GLN A 197 -6.53 24.52 -17.64
C GLN A 197 -5.60 23.42 -17.14
N VAL A 198 -6.10 22.48 -16.34
CA VAL A 198 -5.29 21.36 -15.84
C VAL A 198 -5.06 20.35 -16.96
N PHE A 199 -6.09 20.06 -17.77
CA PHE A 199 -5.95 19.18 -18.92
C PHE A 199 -4.86 19.67 -19.87
N ALA A 200 -4.86 20.95 -20.25
CA ALA A 200 -3.84 21.52 -21.13
C ALA A 200 -2.41 21.41 -20.57
N GLN A 201 -2.25 21.37 -19.24
CA GLN A 201 -0.95 21.14 -18.60
C GLN A 201 -0.58 19.65 -18.60
N GLN A 202 -1.56 18.78 -18.43
CA GLN A 202 -1.34 17.37 -18.13
C GLN A 202 -1.53 16.44 -19.32
N GLU A 203 -2.13 16.88 -20.43
CA GLU A 203 -2.46 16.05 -21.58
C GLU A 203 -1.24 15.28 -22.11
N SER A 204 -0.12 15.99 -22.31
CA SER A 204 1.14 15.41 -22.82
C SER A 204 2.24 15.31 -21.76
N ALA A 205 1.93 15.56 -20.48
CA ALA A 205 2.92 15.60 -19.40
C ALA A 205 3.23 14.21 -18.84
N GLN A 206 3.53 13.25 -19.71
CA GLN A 206 3.69 11.83 -19.36
C GLN A 206 4.67 11.62 -18.20
N PHE A 207 5.83 12.27 -18.19
CA PHE A 207 6.82 12.16 -17.11
C PHE A 207 6.92 13.43 -16.25
N GLY A 208 5.91 14.32 -16.34
CA GLY A 208 5.85 15.54 -15.56
C GLY A 208 5.63 15.32 -14.06
N SER A 209 5.96 16.33 -13.26
CA SER A 209 5.77 16.32 -11.80
C SER A 209 4.39 16.78 -11.35
N GLY A 210 3.58 17.36 -12.25
CA GLY A 210 2.21 17.79 -11.95
C GLY A 210 1.36 16.61 -11.46
N ARG A 211 0.62 16.81 -10.37
CA ARG A 211 -0.30 15.86 -9.74
C ARG A 211 -1.56 16.61 -9.36
N TYR A 212 -2.73 16.13 -9.76
CA TYR A 212 -3.99 16.83 -9.53
C TYR A 212 -5.12 15.89 -9.13
N GLN A 213 -5.95 16.34 -8.19
CA GLN A 213 -7.20 15.69 -7.83
C GLN A 213 -8.34 16.68 -8.01
N PHE A 214 -9.33 16.31 -8.81
CA PHE A 214 -10.64 16.96 -8.83
C PHE A 214 -11.59 16.22 -7.89
N LEU A 215 -12.26 16.97 -7.03
CA LEU A 215 -13.30 16.47 -6.13
C LEU A 215 -14.59 17.24 -6.37
N PHE A 216 -15.67 16.52 -6.61
CA PHE A 216 -17.00 17.09 -6.84
C PHE A 216 -17.89 16.80 -5.63
N LYS A 217 -18.34 17.83 -4.92
CA LYS A 217 -19.32 17.68 -3.83
C LYS A 217 -20.61 17.01 -4.33
N PRO A 218 -21.40 16.40 -3.45
CA PRO A 218 -22.72 15.89 -3.82
C PRO A 218 -23.57 16.98 -4.50
N GLY A 219 -24.23 16.62 -5.60
CA GLY A 219 -25.01 17.52 -6.43
C GLY A 219 -25.00 17.15 -7.92
N THR A 220 -25.54 18.04 -8.73
CA THR A 220 -25.63 17.86 -10.19
C THR A 220 -24.89 18.98 -10.91
N TYR A 221 -24.01 18.58 -11.83
CA TYR A 221 -23.19 19.46 -12.65
C TYR A 221 -23.64 19.31 -14.10
N ASN A 222 -23.69 20.41 -14.87
CA ASN A 222 -24.24 20.41 -16.23
C ASN A 222 -23.25 20.99 -17.24
N GLY A 223 -23.22 20.42 -18.44
CA GLY A 223 -22.46 20.94 -19.57
C GLY A 223 -20.95 20.81 -19.41
N LEU A 224 -20.50 19.84 -18.61
CA LEU A 224 -19.08 19.59 -18.41
C LEU A 224 -18.57 18.51 -19.36
N ASN A 225 -17.38 18.70 -19.91
CA ASN A 225 -16.57 17.63 -20.49
C ASN A 225 -15.20 17.66 -19.80
N ALA A 226 -15.04 16.83 -18.77
CA ALA A 226 -13.81 16.76 -18.01
C ALA A 226 -12.81 15.86 -18.74
N GLN A 227 -11.97 16.45 -19.60
CA GLN A 227 -10.86 15.73 -20.20
C GLN A 227 -9.75 15.47 -19.17
N ILE A 228 -9.33 14.22 -19.01
CA ILE A 228 -8.40 13.80 -17.94
C ILE A 228 -7.05 13.45 -18.55
N GLY A 229 -6.04 14.29 -18.28
CA GLY A 229 -4.65 14.08 -18.69
C GLY A 229 -3.87 13.17 -17.74
N PHE A 230 -2.55 13.13 -17.90
CA PHE A 230 -1.66 12.39 -17.00
C PHE A 230 -1.79 12.88 -15.55
N TYR A 231 -1.58 11.97 -14.61
CA TYR A 231 -1.57 12.19 -13.16
C TYR A 231 -2.73 13.03 -12.62
N THR A 232 -3.90 12.82 -13.21
CA THR A 232 -5.12 13.52 -12.83
C THR A 232 -6.14 12.49 -12.39
N SER A 233 -6.68 12.68 -11.19
CA SER A 233 -7.78 11.88 -10.66
C SER A 233 -9.02 12.74 -10.55
N ILE A 234 -10.19 12.19 -10.85
CA ILE A 234 -11.47 12.86 -10.73
C ILE A 234 -12.43 11.98 -9.92
N SER A 235 -13.06 12.56 -8.90
CA SER A 235 -13.95 11.79 -8.03
C SER A 235 -15.12 12.58 -7.47
N GLY A 236 -16.24 11.89 -7.23
CA GLY A 236 -17.35 12.43 -6.46
C GLY A 236 -17.16 12.23 -4.95
N LEU A 237 -17.65 13.17 -4.16
CA LEU A 237 -17.59 13.16 -2.69
C LEU A 237 -18.90 12.66 -2.05
N GLY A 238 -19.78 12.05 -2.84
CA GLY A 238 -20.93 11.29 -2.34
C GLY A 238 -20.55 10.01 -1.63
N LEU A 239 -21.47 9.40 -0.89
CA LEU A 239 -21.28 8.01 -0.46
C LEU A 239 -21.59 7.05 -1.61
N ASN A 240 -22.51 7.42 -2.50
CA ASN A 240 -22.88 6.68 -3.70
C ASN A 240 -22.53 7.47 -4.96
N PRO A 241 -22.34 6.80 -6.11
CA PRO A 241 -22.02 7.49 -7.37
C PRO A 241 -23.10 8.49 -7.78
N ASP A 242 -24.38 8.13 -7.59
CA ASP A 242 -25.52 8.97 -7.96
C ASP A 242 -25.66 10.24 -7.11
N ASP A 243 -25.01 10.32 -5.94
CA ASP A 243 -24.99 11.54 -5.12
C ASP A 243 -24.25 12.68 -5.84
N THR A 244 -23.34 12.35 -6.77
CA THR A 244 -22.59 13.32 -7.58
C THR A 244 -22.76 13.00 -9.07
N THR A 245 -23.70 13.67 -9.73
CA THR A 245 -24.01 13.45 -11.15
C THR A 245 -23.43 14.55 -12.03
N ILE A 246 -22.74 14.16 -13.11
CA ILE A 246 -22.32 15.04 -14.20
C ILE A 246 -23.21 14.76 -15.42
N ASN A 247 -24.05 15.74 -15.80
CA ASN A 247 -24.71 15.79 -17.10
C ASN A 247 -23.70 16.30 -18.14
N GLY A 248 -22.93 15.37 -18.66
CA GLY A 248 -21.65 15.59 -19.30
C GLY A 248 -20.78 14.35 -19.26
N ASP A 249 -19.50 14.53 -19.57
CA ASP A 249 -18.57 13.45 -19.85
C ASP A 249 -17.31 13.57 -18.96
N VAL A 250 -16.70 12.42 -18.67
CA VAL A 250 -15.38 12.32 -18.04
C VAL A 250 -14.48 11.56 -19.00
N THR A 251 -13.74 12.32 -19.80
CA THR A 251 -13.18 11.82 -21.05
C THR A 251 -11.69 11.55 -20.96
N VAL A 252 -11.26 10.41 -21.52
CA VAL A 252 -9.91 10.22 -22.00
C VAL A 252 -9.96 9.89 -23.48
N ASP A 253 -9.16 10.60 -24.28
CA ASP A 253 -8.92 10.30 -25.69
C ASP A 253 -7.40 10.38 -25.97
N ALA A 254 -6.99 10.16 -27.22
CA ALA A 254 -5.58 10.05 -27.59
C ALA A 254 -5.10 11.14 -28.57
N GLY A 255 -5.71 12.33 -28.53
CA GLY A 255 -5.35 13.45 -29.43
C GLY A 255 -3.86 13.80 -29.40
N TRP A 256 -3.29 13.90 -28.19
CA TRP A 256 -1.88 14.21 -27.97
C TRP A 256 -0.88 13.26 -28.65
N PHE A 257 -1.29 12.01 -28.91
CA PHE A 257 -0.48 10.98 -29.53
C PHE A 257 -1.11 10.43 -30.81
N GLY A 258 -1.81 11.30 -31.57
CA GLY A 258 -2.28 10.99 -32.91
C GLY A 258 -3.31 9.85 -32.98
N GLY A 259 -4.11 9.67 -31.92
CA GLY A 259 -5.09 8.59 -31.82
C GLY A 259 -4.55 7.29 -31.24
N ASN A 260 -3.27 7.22 -30.87
CA ASN A 260 -2.69 6.07 -30.19
C ASN A 260 -2.84 6.21 -28.66
N ALA A 261 -3.65 5.34 -28.05
CA ALA A 261 -3.92 5.35 -26.62
C ALA A 261 -2.94 4.49 -25.80
N THR A 262 -1.93 3.85 -26.41
CA THR A 262 -0.98 2.94 -25.71
C THR A 262 -0.16 3.61 -24.61
N GLN A 263 -0.21 4.93 -24.50
CA GLN A 263 0.49 5.69 -23.45
C GLN A 263 -0.46 6.49 -22.54
N ASN A 264 -1.77 6.27 -22.62
CA ASN A 264 -2.76 6.94 -21.76
C ASN A 264 -2.79 6.34 -20.34
N PHE A 265 -1.73 6.58 -19.58
CA PHE A 265 -1.50 6.04 -18.23
C PHE A 265 -1.92 6.98 -17.09
N TRP A 266 -1.77 6.49 -15.86
CA TRP A 266 -1.69 7.23 -14.59
C TRP A 266 -2.79 8.27 -14.41
N ARG A 267 -4.05 7.85 -14.43
CA ARG A 267 -5.21 8.72 -14.20
C ARG A 267 -6.33 7.93 -13.54
N SER A 268 -7.36 8.55 -13.00
CA SER A 268 -8.46 7.75 -12.43
C SER A 268 -9.80 8.48 -12.46
N ALA A 269 -10.88 7.71 -12.50
CA ALA A 269 -12.25 8.18 -12.28
C ALA A 269 -12.91 7.33 -11.19
N GLU A 270 -13.52 7.98 -10.20
CA GLU A 270 -14.14 7.28 -9.06
C GLU A 270 -15.43 7.93 -8.54
N ASN A 271 -16.43 7.11 -8.21
CA ASN A 271 -17.60 7.53 -7.41
C ASN A 271 -18.42 8.69 -8.02
N LEU A 272 -18.70 8.60 -9.32
CA LEU A 272 -19.50 9.58 -10.06
C LEU A 272 -20.59 8.88 -10.88
N ALA A 273 -21.73 9.56 -11.04
CA ALA A 273 -22.68 9.24 -12.08
C ALA A 273 -22.49 10.15 -13.29
N LEU A 274 -22.48 9.57 -14.49
CA LEU A 274 -22.33 10.28 -15.76
C LEU A 274 -23.62 10.13 -16.56
N ASN A 275 -24.08 11.22 -17.14
CA ASN A 275 -25.10 11.26 -18.19
C ASN A 275 -24.45 11.88 -19.44
N PRO A 276 -23.75 11.06 -20.24
CA PRO A 276 -22.88 11.53 -21.31
C PRO A 276 -23.66 12.27 -22.38
N VAL A 277 -23.13 13.37 -22.93
CA VAL A 277 -23.90 14.24 -23.84
C VAL A 277 -24.37 13.52 -25.12
N SER A 278 -23.60 12.54 -25.58
CA SER A 278 -23.91 11.74 -26.77
C SER A 278 -24.63 10.43 -26.46
N GLY A 279 -24.89 10.16 -25.17
CA GLY A 279 -25.33 8.85 -24.67
C GLY A 279 -24.20 7.82 -24.53
N THR A 280 -22.94 8.18 -24.85
CA THR A 280 -21.76 7.33 -24.63
C THR A 280 -20.58 8.15 -24.13
N ASP A 281 -20.03 7.79 -22.98
CA ASP A 281 -18.79 8.35 -22.43
C ASP A 281 -17.57 7.70 -23.09
N ARG A 282 -16.39 8.34 -23.11
CA ARG A 282 -15.16 7.75 -23.64
C ARG A 282 -14.04 7.71 -22.60
N TRP A 283 -13.57 6.50 -22.30
CA TRP A 283 -12.44 6.25 -21.41
C TRP A 283 -11.33 5.49 -22.15
N ALA A 284 -10.69 6.15 -23.13
CA ALA A 284 -9.68 5.56 -24.01
C ALA A 284 -8.30 5.46 -23.34
N VAL A 285 -8.17 4.56 -22.39
CA VAL A 285 -6.98 4.41 -21.55
C VAL A 285 -6.14 3.19 -21.89
N SER A 286 -4.91 3.14 -21.35
CA SER A 286 -4.14 1.90 -21.22
C SER A 286 -3.98 1.51 -19.74
N GLN A 287 -2.81 1.04 -19.29
CA GLN A 287 -2.57 0.59 -17.92
C GLN A 287 -2.64 1.72 -16.87
N ALA A 288 -2.81 1.35 -15.59
CA ALA A 288 -2.88 2.26 -14.43
C ALA A 288 -3.90 3.40 -14.56
N ALA A 289 -5.07 3.08 -15.12
CA ALA A 289 -6.16 4.03 -15.34
C ALA A 289 -7.51 3.51 -14.83
N PRO A 290 -7.66 3.30 -13.50
CA PRO A 290 -8.84 2.66 -12.94
C PRO A 290 -10.10 3.50 -13.16
N PHE A 291 -11.19 2.79 -13.46
CA PHE A 291 -12.55 3.31 -13.51
C PHE A 291 -13.38 2.57 -12.45
N ARG A 292 -13.51 3.18 -11.26
CA ARG A 292 -14.08 2.52 -10.08
C ARG A 292 -15.36 3.17 -9.62
N ARG A 293 -16.33 2.37 -9.19
CA ARG A 293 -17.53 2.90 -8.52
C ARG A 293 -18.26 3.95 -9.37
N MET A 294 -18.38 3.73 -10.67
CA MET A 294 -18.99 4.68 -11.59
C MET A 294 -20.40 4.25 -11.96
N HIS A 295 -21.29 5.20 -12.20
CA HIS A 295 -22.60 4.95 -12.80
C HIS A 295 -22.73 5.67 -14.15
N VAL A 296 -22.50 4.96 -15.24
CA VAL A 296 -22.64 5.52 -16.60
C VAL A 296 -24.08 5.26 -17.07
N LYS A 297 -24.89 6.33 -17.13
CA LYS A 297 -26.29 6.32 -17.62
C LYS A 297 -26.31 6.36 -19.15
N GLY A 298 -25.62 5.41 -19.77
CA GLY A 298 -25.36 5.34 -21.19
C GLY A 298 -24.34 4.25 -21.54
N GLY A 299 -23.78 4.31 -22.74
CA GLY A 299 -22.65 3.46 -23.14
C GLY A 299 -21.31 3.97 -22.62
N LEU A 300 -20.29 3.11 -22.67
CA LEU A 300 -18.91 3.46 -22.35
C LEU A 300 -17.98 2.96 -23.45
N ASN A 301 -17.34 3.86 -24.18
CA ASN A 301 -16.38 3.52 -25.23
C ASN A 301 -14.95 3.52 -24.68
N LEU A 302 -14.24 2.41 -24.83
CA LEU A 302 -12.90 2.22 -24.32
C LEU A 302 -11.81 2.49 -25.38
N ALA A 303 -12.18 2.73 -26.63
CA ALA A 303 -11.23 3.01 -27.70
C ALA A 303 -11.10 4.51 -27.97
N PRO A 304 -9.90 4.97 -28.39
CA PRO A 304 -9.72 6.34 -28.83
C PRO A 304 -10.53 6.59 -30.11
N ASN A 305 -10.78 7.86 -30.41
CA ASN A 305 -11.37 8.21 -31.70
C ASN A 305 -10.51 7.65 -32.85
N GLY A 306 -11.14 6.94 -33.79
CA GLY A 306 -10.46 6.28 -34.92
C GLY A 306 -9.97 4.86 -34.66
N TYR A 307 -10.18 4.30 -33.46
CA TYR A 307 -9.82 2.91 -33.11
C TYR A 307 -8.32 2.60 -33.23
N GLY A 308 -7.47 3.57 -32.88
CA GLY A 308 -6.04 3.36 -32.73
C GLY A 308 -5.71 2.34 -31.63
N TRP A 309 -4.42 2.01 -31.49
CA TRP A 309 -3.97 1.05 -30.48
C TRP A 309 -4.32 1.51 -29.07
N ALA A 310 -4.75 0.56 -28.23
CA ALA A 310 -5.08 0.78 -26.83
C ALA A 310 -4.83 -0.51 -26.04
N SER A 311 -4.25 -0.38 -24.83
CA SER A 311 -3.79 -1.51 -24.01
C SER A 311 -4.29 -1.38 -22.57
N GLY A 312 -5.60 -1.14 -22.43
CA GLY A 312 -6.29 -1.12 -21.14
C GLY A 312 -6.47 -2.52 -20.57
N GLY A 313 -7.20 -2.70 -19.50
CA GLY A 313 -7.76 -1.66 -18.64
C GLY A 313 -8.53 -2.30 -17.50
N TYR A 314 -9.08 -1.47 -16.61
CA TYR A 314 -9.63 -1.93 -15.35
C TYR A 314 -10.93 -1.19 -14.99
N ILE A 315 -12.02 -1.95 -14.86
CA ILE A 315 -13.30 -1.47 -14.30
C ILE A 315 -13.65 -2.29 -13.06
N ALA A 316 -14.06 -1.61 -11.98
CA ALA A 316 -14.60 -2.29 -10.81
C ALA A 316 -15.76 -1.54 -10.17
N ASP A 317 -16.62 -2.29 -9.50
CA ASP A 317 -17.74 -1.76 -8.70
C ASP A 317 -18.64 -0.80 -9.48
N SER A 318 -18.76 -0.96 -10.80
CA SER A 318 -19.39 0.04 -11.66
C SER A 318 -20.68 -0.47 -12.29
N ARG A 319 -21.57 0.46 -12.60
CA ARG A 319 -22.79 0.22 -13.37
C ARG A 319 -22.73 0.99 -14.66
N ILE A 320 -22.79 0.30 -15.79
CA ILE A 320 -22.91 0.89 -17.12
C ILE A 320 -24.25 0.43 -17.67
N ASP A 321 -25.22 1.35 -17.78
CA ASP A 321 -26.57 1.01 -18.20
C ASP A 321 -26.64 0.54 -19.66
N GLY A 322 -25.75 1.05 -20.51
CA GLY A 322 -25.63 0.69 -21.92
C GLY A 322 -24.55 -0.36 -22.20
N GLN A 323 -24.11 -0.41 -23.47
CA GLN A 323 -23.04 -1.30 -23.90
C GLN A 323 -21.66 -0.69 -23.60
N VAL A 324 -20.75 -1.52 -23.11
CA VAL A 324 -19.31 -1.21 -23.08
C VAL A 324 -18.70 -1.57 -24.44
N GLY A 325 -18.13 -0.57 -25.11
CA GLY A 325 -17.50 -0.67 -26.42
C GLY A 325 -15.99 -0.89 -26.33
N ASN A 326 -15.52 -2.12 -26.54
CA ASN A 326 -14.10 -2.48 -26.49
C ASN A 326 -13.32 -2.01 -27.74
N TYR A 327 -13.87 -2.27 -28.93
CA TYR A 327 -13.28 -2.00 -30.24
C TYR A 327 -11.82 -2.49 -30.36
N SER A 328 -10.83 -1.59 -30.40
CA SER A 328 -9.42 -1.88 -30.57
C SER A 328 -8.66 -2.22 -29.29
N GLN A 329 -9.30 -2.14 -28.11
CA GLN A 329 -8.67 -2.51 -26.85
C GLN A 329 -8.21 -3.97 -26.87
N GLN A 330 -6.90 -4.16 -26.67
CA GLN A 330 -6.25 -5.47 -26.73
C GLN A 330 -6.82 -6.44 -25.69
N GLN A 331 -6.85 -6.01 -24.44
CA GLN A 331 -7.35 -6.77 -23.30
C GLN A 331 -8.16 -5.87 -22.36
N TRP A 332 -8.90 -6.47 -21.43
CA TRP A 332 -9.57 -5.72 -20.36
C TRP A 332 -9.94 -6.62 -19.18
N TYR A 333 -9.94 -6.05 -17.98
CA TYR A 333 -10.51 -6.69 -16.79
C TYR A 333 -11.68 -5.87 -16.22
N THR A 334 -12.81 -6.55 -16.01
CA THR A 334 -13.96 -5.97 -15.29
C THR A 334 -14.36 -6.88 -14.15
N ARG A 335 -14.52 -6.33 -12.93
CA ARG A 335 -15.04 -7.09 -11.80
C ARG A 335 -16.21 -6.44 -11.08
N ASP A 336 -17.02 -7.26 -10.44
CA ASP A 336 -18.06 -6.85 -9.48
C ASP A 336 -18.92 -5.68 -9.96
N SER A 337 -19.36 -5.77 -11.21
CA SER A 337 -19.99 -4.67 -11.94
C SER A 337 -21.30 -5.12 -12.58
N SER A 338 -22.07 -4.18 -13.10
CA SER A 338 -23.23 -4.43 -13.95
C SER A 338 -23.07 -3.68 -15.26
N ILE A 339 -23.22 -4.37 -16.38
CA ILE A 339 -23.15 -3.78 -17.73
C ILE A 339 -24.39 -4.17 -18.54
N GLY A 340 -24.88 -3.27 -19.40
CA GLY A 340 -25.96 -3.59 -20.34
C GLY A 340 -25.53 -4.55 -21.44
N GLY A 341 -24.23 -4.59 -21.75
CA GLY A 341 -23.60 -5.57 -22.63
C GLY A 341 -22.15 -5.22 -22.96
N TRP A 342 -21.50 -6.05 -23.76
CA TRP A 342 -20.11 -5.87 -24.21
C TRP A 342 -20.02 -6.04 -25.72
N SER A 343 -19.28 -5.17 -26.42
CA SER A 343 -19.32 -5.10 -27.89
C SER A 343 -18.54 -6.22 -28.61
N ASN A 344 -17.29 -6.45 -28.22
CA ASN A 344 -16.36 -7.38 -28.89
C ASN A 344 -15.15 -7.71 -28.00
N ALA A 345 -14.34 -8.68 -28.41
CA ALA A 345 -13.04 -8.96 -27.82
C ALA A 345 -11.93 -8.90 -28.87
N VAL A 346 -10.70 -8.68 -28.41
CA VAL A 346 -9.50 -8.68 -29.27
C VAL A 346 -8.61 -9.85 -28.86
N TRP A 347 -7.96 -9.81 -27.68
CA TRP A 347 -7.08 -10.88 -27.23
C TRP A 347 -7.48 -11.49 -25.88
N ASN A 348 -7.86 -10.68 -24.88
CA ASN A 348 -8.12 -11.19 -23.52
C ASN A 348 -9.12 -10.31 -22.74
N GLN A 349 -10.41 -10.67 -22.77
CA GLN A 349 -11.46 -9.90 -22.11
C GLN A 349 -12.00 -10.72 -20.93
N VAL A 350 -11.63 -10.31 -19.72
CA VAL A 350 -11.84 -11.09 -18.49
C VAL A 350 -12.87 -10.43 -17.58
N PHE A 351 -13.80 -11.24 -17.06
CA PHE A 351 -14.88 -10.82 -16.19
C PHE A 351 -14.96 -11.70 -14.95
N SER A 352 -15.13 -11.12 -13.76
CA SER A 352 -15.50 -11.87 -12.56
C SER A 352 -16.56 -11.13 -11.75
N GLY A 353 -17.67 -11.80 -11.41
CA GLY A 353 -18.74 -11.13 -10.68
C GLY A 353 -19.47 -10.05 -11.47
N VAL A 354 -19.45 -10.11 -12.80
CA VAL A 354 -20.07 -9.09 -13.65
C VAL A 354 -21.46 -9.53 -14.12
N GLN A 355 -22.47 -8.75 -13.78
CA GLN A 355 -23.83 -8.89 -14.30
C GLN A 355 -23.87 -8.32 -15.73
N GLY A 356 -24.38 -9.11 -16.68
CA GLY A 356 -24.42 -8.74 -18.10
C GLY A 356 -23.13 -8.99 -18.88
N ALA A 357 -22.11 -9.61 -18.27
CA ALA A 357 -20.94 -10.10 -19.01
C ALA A 357 -21.33 -11.16 -20.06
N PRO A 358 -20.61 -11.22 -21.19
CA PRO A 358 -20.75 -12.33 -22.13
C PRO A 358 -20.41 -13.65 -21.44
N ALA A 359 -20.94 -14.77 -21.93
CA ALA A 359 -20.60 -16.08 -21.39
C ALA A 359 -19.13 -16.44 -21.72
N GLN A 360 -18.54 -17.33 -20.91
CA GLN A 360 -17.24 -17.95 -21.18
C GLN A 360 -17.20 -18.51 -22.62
N SER A 361 -16.24 -18.09 -23.43
CA SER A 361 -16.14 -18.54 -24.83
C SER A 361 -14.72 -18.60 -25.38
N PHE A 362 -13.70 -18.41 -24.55
CA PHE A 362 -12.31 -18.53 -24.98
C PHE A 362 -12.06 -19.90 -25.65
N PRO A 363 -11.33 -19.97 -26.78
CA PRO A 363 -10.50 -18.91 -27.38
C PRO A 363 -11.22 -18.00 -28.38
N ASN A 364 -12.47 -18.28 -28.76
CA ASN A 364 -13.17 -17.51 -29.79
C ASN A 364 -14.68 -17.39 -29.53
N ALA A 365 -15.19 -16.22 -29.12
CA ALA A 365 -14.45 -15.01 -28.79
C ALA A 365 -13.60 -15.18 -27.51
N PRO A 366 -12.46 -14.48 -27.33
CA PRO A 366 -11.59 -14.65 -26.16
C PRO A 366 -12.15 -13.96 -24.90
N TYR A 367 -13.31 -14.44 -24.44
CA TYR A 367 -13.94 -14.06 -23.19
C TYR A 367 -13.65 -15.10 -22.11
N THR A 368 -13.03 -14.65 -21.02
CA THR A 368 -12.90 -15.41 -19.78
C THR A 368 -13.92 -14.87 -18.78
N THR A 369 -14.88 -15.67 -18.34
CA THR A 369 -15.99 -15.20 -17.49
C THR A 369 -16.22 -16.11 -16.30
N LEU A 370 -16.03 -15.53 -15.11
CA LEU A 370 -16.32 -16.14 -13.83
C LEU A 370 -17.59 -15.53 -13.24
N ASP A 371 -18.45 -16.38 -12.66
CA ASP A 371 -19.72 -15.93 -12.09
C ASP A 371 -19.54 -14.96 -10.92
N SER A 372 -18.48 -15.13 -10.13
CA SER A 372 -18.16 -14.29 -8.98
C SER A 372 -16.66 -14.03 -8.87
N THR A 373 -16.31 -12.91 -8.22
CA THR A 373 -14.95 -12.67 -7.72
C THR A 373 -14.81 -13.38 -6.36
N PRO A 374 -13.83 -14.29 -6.15
CA PRO A 374 -13.78 -15.12 -4.94
C PRO A 374 -13.76 -14.33 -3.63
N VAL A 375 -12.94 -13.28 -3.58
CA VAL A 375 -12.93 -12.28 -2.53
C VAL A 375 -12.57 -10.93 -3.14
N SER A 376 -13.27 -9.88 -2.74
CA SER A 376 -12.92 -8.51 -3.09
C SER A 376 -13.23 -7.58 -1.93
N ARG A 377 -12.55 -6.44 -1.87
CA ARG A 377 -12.87 -5.34 -0.96
C ARG A 377 -12.73 -4.08 -1.78
N GLU A 378 -13.80 -3.28 -1.86
CA GLU A 378 -13.71 -2.06 -2.66
C GLU A 378 -12.71 -1.08 -2.03
N LYS A 379 -12.07 -0.29 -2.89
CA LYS A 379 -11.01 0.65 -2.48
C LYS A 379 -11.59 1.69 -1.52
N PRO A 380 -10.87 2.07 -0.45
CA PRO A 380 -11.25 3.23 0.34
C PRO A 380 -11.28 4.51 -0.50
N PHE A 381 -12.22 5.40 -0.21
CA PHE A 381 -12.37 6.67 -0.93
C PHE A 381 -12.79 7.81 0.01
N LEU A 382 -12.38 9.02 -0.35
CA LEU A 382 -12.74 10.25 0.36
C LEU A 382 -14.17 10.64 -0.02
N TYR A 383 -14.98 11.01 0.97
CA TYR A 383 -16.33 11.51 0.78
C TYR A 383 -16.69 12.59 1.81
N LEU A 384 -17.81 13.26 1.61
CA LEU A 384 -18.39 14.22 2.55
C LEU A 384 -19.58 13.59 3.30
N ASP A 385 -19.51 13.64 4.63
CA ASP A 385 -20.67 13.45 5.51
C ASP A 385 -21.11 14.83 6.00
N GLY A 386 -22.15 15.37 5.34
CA GLY A 386 -22.49 16.79 5.45
C GLY A 386 -21.36 17.67 4.93
N THR A 387 -20.66 18.37 5.84
CA THR A 387 -19.50 19.21 5.51
C THR A 387 -18.17 18.60 5.94
N GLN A 388 -18.19 17.43 6.59
CA GLN A 388 -17.00 16.80 7.13
C GLN A 388 -16.41 15.81 6.13
N TYR A 389 -15.12 15.96 5.83
CA TYR A 389 -14.38 14.94 5.11
C TYR A 389 -14.22 13.67 5.95
N LYS A 390 -14.53 12.54 5.34
CA LYS A 390 -14.31 11.21 5.87
C LYS A 390 -13.76 10.30 4.77
N VAL A 391 -13.08 9.24 5.16
CA VAL A 391 -12.73 8.14 4.25
C VAL A 391 -13.67 6.99 4.54
N PHE A 392 -14.46 6.59 3.54
CA PHE A 392 -15.24 5.36 3.62
C PHE A 392 -14.33 4.17 3.35
N VAL A 393 -14.42 3.14 4.19
CA VAL A 393 -13.65 1.89 4.11
C VAL A 393 -14.64 0.76 3.87
N PRO A 394 -14.84 0.33 2.61
CA PRO A 394 -15.78 -0.72 2.27
C PRO A 394 -15.47 -2.04 2.98
N ALA A 395 -16.53 -2.77 3.33
CA ALA A 395 -16.42 -4.13 3.87
C ALA A 395 -15.95 -5.10 2.79
N LYS A 396 -15.23 -6.15 3.22
CA LYS A 396 -14.85 -7.28 2.36
C LYS A 396 -16.09 -8.04 1.91
N ARG A 397 -16.16 -8.42 0.64
CA ARG A 397 -17.16 -9.31 0.05
C ARG A 397 -16.51 -10.63 -0.36
N THR A 398 -17.24 -11.72 -0.19
CA THR A 398 -16.83 -13.06 -0.67
C THR A 398 -17.85 -13.53 -1.68
N GLY A 399 -17.41 -14.18 -2.76
CA GLY A 399 -18.28 -14.51 -3.89
C GLY A 399 -18.97 -13.27 -4.47
N ALA A 400 -18.23 -12.18 -4.62
CA ALA A 400 -18.79 -10.89 -5.03
C ALA A 400 -19.34 -10.96 -6.46
N ARG A 401 -20.51 -10.37 -6.66
CA ARG A 401 -21.18 -10.22 -7.96
C ARG A 401 -22.02 -8.95 -7.96
N GLY A 402 -21.88 -8.15 -9.01
CA GLY A 402 -22.51 -6.82 -9.11
C GLY A 402 -21.92 -5.79 -8.14
N THR A 403 -22.45 -4.57 -8.21
CA THR A 403 -21.92 -3.44 -7.45
C THR A 403 -22.22 -3.55 -5.95
N SER A 404 -21.36 -2.95 -5.14
CA SER A 404 -21.47 -2.85 -3.68
C SER A 404 -22.54 -1.87 -3.22
N TRP A 405 -23.00 -0.99 -4.12
CA TRP A 405 -23.86 0.16 -3.82
C TRP A 405 -25.20 0.16 -4.56
N GLY A 406 -25.42 -0.80 -5.48
CA GLY A 406 -26.66 -0.86 -6.28
C GLY A 406 -27.91 -1.23 -5.47
N ASN A 407 -27.75 -1.85 -4.29
CA ASN A 407 -28.85 -2.35 -3.46
C ASN A 407 -28.92 -1.64 -2.09
N GLY A 408 -28.67 -0.33 -2.07
CA GLY A 408 -28.66 0.49 -0.85
C GLY A 408 -27.26 0.90 -0.42
N ALA A 409 -27.15 1.43 0.81
CA ALA A 409 -25.88 1.94 1.32
C ALA A 409 -24.82 0.82 1.35
N PRO A 410 -23.60 1.06 0.83
CA PRO A 410 -22.53 0.09 0.89
C PRO A 410 -22.19 -0.26 2.34
N GLN A 411 -21.88 -1.53 2.61
CA GLN A 411 -21.38 -1.93 3.93
C GLN A 411 -19.93 -1.49 4.11
N GLY A 412 -19.59 -0.96 5.28
CA GLY A 412 -18.26 -0.47 5.59
C GLY A 412 -18.24 0.44 6.82
N SER A 413 -17.12 1.10 7.05
CA SER A 413 -16.93 2.06 8.15
C SER A 413 -16.40 3.39 7.62
N SER A 414 -16.72 4.50 8.29
CA SER A 414 -16.23 5.83 7.92
C SER A 414 -15.24 6.36 8.96
N ILE A 415 -14.03 6.70 8.53
CA ILE A 415 -12.99 7.27 9.38
C ILE A 415 -12.94 8.78 9.12
N PRO A 416 -13.09 9.64 10.15
CA PRO A 416 -13.01 11.09 9.94
C PRO A 416 -11.60 11.52 9.53
N LEU A 417 -11.51 12.55 8.69
CA LEU A 417 -10.22 13.07 8.21
C LEU A 417 -9.30 13.51 9.36
N SER A 418 -9.85 13.87 10.53
CA SER A 418 -9.08 14.18 11.75
C SER A 418 -8.26 13.00 12.31
N GLN A 419 -8.46 11.78 11.81
CA GLN A 419 -7.63 10.60 12.12
C GLN A 419 -6.61 10.27 11.02
N PHE A 420 -6.46 11.13 10.01
CA PHE A 420 -5.46 10.99 8.96
C PHE A 420 -4.41 12.08 9.09
N TYR A 421 -3.14 11.71 9.01
CA TYR A 421 -2.12 12.67 8.66
C TYR A 421 -2.24 12.99 7.17
N VAL A 422 -2.56 14.25 6.86
CA VAL A 422 -2.64 14.77 5.49
C VAL A 422 -1.22 15.08 5.02
N VAL A 423 -0.63 14.15 4.28
CA VAL A 423 0.75 14.27 3.77
C VAL A 423 0.76 15.26 2.60
N LYS A 424 1.62 16.28 2.71
CA LYS A 424 1.82 17.34 1.71
C LYS A 424 3.29 17.39 1.29
N PRO A 425 3.61 17.90 0.08
CA PRO A 425 4.99 18.04 -0.37
C PRO A 425 5.87 18.72 0.70
N GLY A 426 7.05 18.15 0.94
CA GLY A 426 7.96 18.57 2.02
C GLY A 426 7.89 17.71 3.29
N ALA A 427 6.86 16.88 3.47
CA ALA A 427 6.84 15.88 4.54
C ALA A 427 7.84 14.74 4.27
N GLY A 428 8.83 14.59 5.15
CA GLY A 428 9.77 13.47 5.09
C GLY A 428 9.25 12.20 5.75
N ALA A 429 9.85 11.05 5.42
CA ALA A 429 9.46 9.75 5.96
C ALA A 429 9.53 9.66 7.49
N ALA A 430 10.41 10.42 8.15
CA ALA A 430 10.44 10.49 9.61
C ALA A 430 9.12 11.01 10.21
N THR A 431 8.55 12.08 9.62
CA THR A 431 7.26 12.63 10.06
C THR A 431 6.11 11.68 9.74
N ILE A 432 6.12 11.08 8.55
CA ILE A 432 5.11 10.09 8.15
C ILE A 432 5.09 8.91 9.12
N ASN A 433 6.26 8.35 9.45
CA ASN A 433 6.38 7.25 10.41
C ASN A 433 5.98 7.67 11.83
N ALA A 434 6.29 8.90 12.25
CA ALA A 434 5.84 9.42 13.53
C ALA A 434 4.30 9.53 13.59
N ALA A 435 3.63 9.92 12.51
CA ALA A 435 2.17 9.96 12.43
C ALA A 435 1.55 8.57 12.53
N LEU A 436 2.12 7.59 11.82
CA LEU A 436 1.71 6.18 11.91
C LEU A 436 1.87 5.64 13.33
N ALA A 437 3.00 5.93 13.98
CA ALA A 437 3.26 5.54 15.37
C ALA A 437 2.31 6.22 16.38
N GLN A 438 1.85 7.44 16.08
CA GLN A 438 0.84 8.17 16.87
C GLN A 438 -0.59 7.61 16.70
N GLY A 439 -0.82 6.67 15.79
CA GLY A 439 -2.14 6.09 15.56
C GLY A 439 -2.92 6.72 14.40
N LEU A 440 -2.32 7.65 13.64
CA LEU A 440 -2.97 8.23 12.46
C LEU A 440 -2.91 7.28 11.27
N HIS A 441 -3.90 7.39 10.39
CA HIS A 441 -3.87 6.91 9.01
C HIS A 441 -3.10 7.90 8.12
N LEU A 442 -2.91 7.56 6.85
CA LEU A 442 -2.22 8.45 5.90
C LEU A 442 -3.13 8.80 4.72
N LEU A 443 -3.21 10.10 4.42
CA LEU A 443 -3.80 10.61 3.18
C LEU A 443 -2.74 11.41 2.44
N PHE A 444 -2.17 10.83 1.37
CA PHE A 444 -1.23 11.54 0.51
C PHE A 444 -1.99 12.43 -0.46
N THR A 445 -1.78 13.74 -0.32
CA THR A 445 -2.31 14.71 -1.28
C THR A 445 -1.51 14.64 -2.59
N PRO A 446 -2.02 15.18 -3.71
CA PRO A 446 -1.34 15.05 -5.00
C PRO A 446 0.04 15.73 -4.99
N GLY A 447 1.11 14.94 -5.16
CA GLY A 447 2.49 15.40 -5.15
C GLY A 447 3.49 14.27 -5.37
N VAL A 448 4.77 14.62 -5.49
CA VAL A 448 5.91 13.69 -5.55
C VAL A 448 6.70 13.81 -4.25
N TYR A 449 6.91 12.68 -3.56
CA TYR A 449 7.41 12.60 -2.19
C TYR A 449 8.71 11.80 -2.16
N HIS A 450 9.83 12.48 -1.94
CA HIS A 450 11.11 11.82 -1.73
C HIS A 450 11.24 11.34 -0.28
N VAL A 451 11.70 10.10 -0.09
CA VAL A 451 11.87 9.49 1.23
C VAL A 451 13.28 8.93 1.42
N ASP A 452 13.95 9.39 2.49
CA ASP A 452 15.31 8.98 2.86
C ASP A 452 15.37 7.65 3.63
N ARG A 453 14.21 7.18 4.09
CA ARG A 453 14.02 5.94 4.85
C ARG A 453 12.65 5.35 4.54
N THR A 454 12.52 4.06 4.79
CA THR A 454 11.28 3.31 4.59
C THR A 454 10.12 3.86 5.43
N ILE A 455 8.95 4.01 4.80
CA ILE A 455 7.66 4.21 5.49
C ILE A 455 7.21 2.87 6.09
N GLN A 456 6.96 2.84 7.40
CA GLN A 456 6.69 1.61 8.17
C GLN A 456 5.23 1.56 8.64
N VAL A 457 4.42 0.76 7.96
CA VAL A 457 2.99 0.57 8.29
C VAL A 457 2.84 -0.65 9.20
N ASN A 458 2.89 -0.41 10.51
CA ASN A 458 2.96 -1.47 11.51
C ASN A 458 1.68 -1.68 12.33
N ARG A 459 0.65 -0.84 12.11
CA ARG A 459 -0.60 -0.90 12.88
C ARG A 459 -1.68 -1.58 12.05
N PRO A 460 -2.43 -2.56 12.61
CA PRO A 460 -3.55 -3.17 11.90
C PRO A 460 -4.58 -2.12 11.49
N ASP A 461 -5.33 -2.43 10.44
CA ASP A 461 -6.37 -1.58 9.86
C ASP A 461 -5.92 -0.19 9.37
N THR A 462 -4.62 0.05 9.26
CA THR A 462 -4.11 1.32 8.73
C THR A 462 -4.53 1.50 7.27
N VAL A 463 -5.29 2.57 6.99
CA VAL A 463 -5.51 3.09 5.64
C VAL A 463 -4.37 4.02 5.23
N VAL A 464 -3.80 3.76 4.06
CA VAL A 464 -2.89 4.63 3.33
C VAL A 464 -3.52 4.93 1.97
N LEU A 465 -4.08 6.12 1.82
CA LEU A 465 -4.80 6.54 0.62
C LEU A 465 -4.04 7.66 -0.09
N GLY A 466 -3.79 7.53 -1.39
CA GLY A 466 -3.26 8.58 -2.24
C GLY A 466 -4.35 9.23 -3.09
N LEU A 467 -4.24 10.54 -3.29
CA LEU A 467 -5.07 11.34 -4.18
C LEU A 467 -4.22 11.81 -5.38
N GLY A 468 -4.83 11.90 -6.56
CA GLY A 468 -4.20 12.50 -7.74
C GLY A 468 -2.86 11.85 -8.12
N LEU A 469 -2.76 10.53 -8.04
CA LEU A 469 -1.55 9.75 -8.32
C LEU A 469 -0.35 10.22 -7.49
N ALA A 470 -0.56 10.39 -6.18
CA ALA A 470 0.51 10.70 -5.24
C ALA A 470 1.67 9.71 -5.40
N THR A 471 2.89 10.23 -5.60
CA THR A 471 4.06 9.45 -5.96
C THR A 471 5.07 9.41 -4.83
N ILE A 472 5.54 8.23 -4.43
CA ILE A 472 6.64 8.08 -3.46
C ILE A 472 7.91 7.66 -4.21
N VAL A 473 9.01 8.38 -4.00
CA VAL A 473 10.32 8.11 -4.56
C VAL A 473 11.29 7.74 -3.43
N PRO A 474 11.77 6.50 -3.34
CA PRO A 474 12.79 6.15 -2.35
C PRO A 474 14.16 6.66 -2.78
N ASP A 475 14.80 7.44 -1.92
CA ASP A 475 16.17 7.86 -2.08
C ASP A 475 17.14 6.82 -1.50
N ASN A 476 18.42 6.88 -1.88
CA ASN A 476 19.49 6.09 -1.27
C ASN A 476 19.30 4.55 -1.33
N GLY A 477 18.43 4.05 -2.21
CA GLY A 477 18.19 2.61 -2.38
C GLY A 477 17.38 1.98 -1.25
N VAL A 478 16.61 2.76 -0.48
CA VAL A 478 15.72 2.22 0.56
C VAL A 478 14.48 1.58 -0.07
N THR A 479 13.83 0.64 0.62
CA THR A 479 12.45 0.27 0.30
C THR A 479 11.55 1.46 0.58
N ALA A 480 10.66 1.86 -0.35
CA ALA A 480 9.78 3.01 -0.16
C ALA A 480 8.79 2.79 0.99
N MET A 481 8.16 1.61 1.04
CA MET A 481 7.17 1.26 2.05
C MET A 481 7.24 -0.21 2.45
N LYS A 482 7.12 -0.48 3.75
CA LYS A 482 6.96 -1.82 4.31
C LYS A 482 5.69 -1.88 5.16
N VAL A 483 4.93 -2.96 4.98
CA VAL A 483 3.79 -3.31 5.84
C VAL A 483 4.23 -4.45 6.75
N ALA A 484 3.91 -4.36 8.04
CA ALA A 484 4.16 -5.44 8.99
C ALA A 484 3.22 -6.64 8.76
N ASP A 485 3.47 -7.71 9.51
CA ASP A 485 2.59 -8.88 9.61
C ASP A 485 1.35 -8.53 10.46
N VAL A 486 0.42 -7.76 9.89
CA VAL A 486 -0.78 -7.26 10.59
C VAL A 486 -2.01 -7.31 9.69
N ASP A 487 -3.17 -7.45 10.33
CA ASP A 487 -4.46 -7.48 9.66
C ASP A 487 -4.80 -6.14 8.99
N GLY A 488 -5.51 -6.23 7.87
CA GLY A 488 -6.42 -5.19 7.43
C GLY A 488 -5.77 -3.91 6.94
N VAL A 489 -4.48 -3.86 6.66
CA VAL A 489 -3.89 -2.65 6.04
C VAL A 489 -4.52 -2.43 4.65
N LYS A 490 -4.82 -1.18 4.31
CA LYS A 490 -5.35 -0.79 2.99
C LYS A 490 -4.40 0.20 2.33
N LEU A 491 -3.65 -0.24 1.33
CA LEU A 491 -2.83 0.63 0.47
C LEU A 491 -3.62 0.94 -0.79
N ALA A 492 -3.82 2.22 -1.09
CA ALA A 492 -4.72 2.65 -2.15
C ALA A 492 -4.22 3.90 -2.91
N GLY A 493 -4.17 3.85 -4.24
CA GLY A 493 -4.00 5.05 -5.09
C GLY A 493 -2.62 5.71 -5.05
N LEU A 494 -1.56 4.90 -5.04
CA LEU A 494 -0.17 5.37 -4.95
C LEU A 494 0.62 4.99 -6.20
N LEU A 495 1.52 5.87 -6.65
CA LEU A 495 2.62 5.49 -7.52
C LEU A 495 3.90 5.37 -6.69
N ILE A 496 4.64 4.28 -6.81
CA ILE A 496 5.97 4.14 -6.23
C ILE A 496 6.98 4.16 -7.39
N ASP A 497 7.77 5.22 -7.45
CA ASP A 497 8.66 5.51 -8.57
C ASP A 497 10.11 5.33 -8.11
N ALA A 498 10.85 4.43 -8.75
CA ALA A 498 12.19 4.05 -8.29
C ALA A 498 13.18 5.21 -8.39
N GLY A 499 13.93 5.47 -7.32
CA GLY A 499 15.09 6.35 -7.37
C GLY A 499 16.25 5.77 -8.19
N PRO A 500 17.29 6.58 -8.50
CA PRO A 500 18.43 6.16 -9.32
C PRO A 500 19.33 5.11 -8.64
N VAL A 501 19.32 5.07 -7.30
CA VAL A 501 20.04 4.06 -6.52
C VAL A 501 19.17 2.82 -6.38
N ASN A 502 19.71 1.65 -6.73
CA ASN A 502 18.98 0.40 -6.72
C ASN A 502 18.40 0.07 -5.33
N SER A 503 17.08 -0.02 -5.25
CA SER A 503 16.38 -0.52 -4.06
C SER A 503 16.24 -2.04 -4.11
N PRO A 504 16.34 -2.78 -2.99
CA PRO A 504 16.16 -4.24 -2.99
C PRO A 504 14.72 -4.63 -3.38
N ASN A 505 13.74 -3.88 -2.88
CA ASN A 505 12.36 -3.90 -3.32
C ASN A 505 11.74 -2.50 -3.13
N LEU A 506 10.68 -2.14 -3.85
CA LEU A 506 10.02 -0.83 -3.68
C LEU A 506 8.86 -0.89 -2.68
N LEU A 507 8.10 -1.98 -2.72
CA LEU A 507 7.06 -2.31 -1.74
C LEU A 507 7.27 -3.74 -1.19
N GLU A 508 7.15 -3.89 0.12
CA GLU A 508 7.12 -5.19 0.79
C GLU A 508 5.92 -5.26 1.73
N VAL A 509 5.02 -6.22 1.49
CA VAL A 509 3.83 -6.47 2.33
C VAL A 509 4.07 -7.72 3.17
N GLY A 510 4.33 -7.50 4.45
CA GLY A 510 4.75 -8.55 5.38
C GLY A 510 6.26 -8.77 5.39
N PRO A 511 6.87 -9.09 6.53
CA PRO A 511 8.25 -9.54 6.57
C PRO A 511 8.41 -10.92 5.93
N THR A 512 9.61 -11.20 5.42
CA THR A 512 9.95 -12.55 4.91
C THR A 512 9.76 -13.61 6.00
N GLY A 513 9.16 -14.74 5.64
CA GLY A 513 8.94 -15.86 6.55
C GLY A 513 7.75 -15.70 7.49
N THR A 514 6.84 -14.75 7.22
CA THR A 514 5.54 -14.74 7.89
C THR A 514 4.77 -16.04 7.63
N THR A 515 3.99 -16.43 8.63
CA THR A 515 3.14 -17.63 8.64
C THR A 515 1.72 -17.32 9.09
N THR A 516 1.41 -16.04 9.37
CA THR A 516 0.13 -15.61 9.91
C THR A 516 -0.91 -15.57 8.80
N ASP A 517 -2.06 -16.22 9.04
CA ASP A 517 -3.25 -16.14 8.20
C ASP A 517 -4.03 -14.86 8.50
N HIS A 518 -4.47 -14.17 7.45
CA HIS A 518 -5.22 -12.92 7.54
C HIS A 518 -6.59 -13.03 6.82
N ALA A 519 -7.11 -14.24 6.59
CA ALA A 519 -8.29 -14.48 5.75
C ALA A 519 -9.51 -13.67 6.18
N ALA A 520 -9.69 -13.42 7.49
CA ALA A 520 -10.79 -12.63 8.03
C ALA A 520 -10.72 -11.15 7.63
N ASN A 521 -9.54 -10.53 7.73
CA ASN A 521 -9.30 -9.12 7.44
C ASN A 521 -7.96 -8.97 6.71
N PRO A 522 -7.88 -9.33 5.42
CA PRO A 522 -6.63 -9.33 4.70
C PRO A 522 -6.11 -7.91 4.48
N THR A 523 -4.81 -7.78 4.27
CA THR A 523 -4.23 -6.56 3.70
C THR A 523 -4.66 -6.42 2.23
N THR A 524 -4.99 -5.21 1.76
CA THR A 524 -5.29 -4.92 0.35
C THR A 524 -4.31 -3.92 -0.26
N VAL A 525 -3.95 -4.16 -1.52
CA VAL A 525 -3.13 -3.29 -2.37
C VAL A 525 -3.95 -2.95 -3.60
N GLN A 526 -4.37 -1.69 -3.77
CA GLN A 526 -5.36 -1.30 -4.79
C GLN A 526 -4.96 -0.02 -5.50
N ASP A 527 -4.87 -0.04 -6.83
CA ASP A 527 -4.35 1.10 -7.59
C ASP A 527 -2.99 1.58 -7.06
N VAL A 528 -2.16 0.61 -6.64
CA VAL A 528 -0.76 0.87 -6.28
C VAL A 528 0.07 0.48 -7.48
N PHE A 529 0.79 1.44 -8.02
CA PHE A 529 1.56 1.29 -9.25
C PHE A 529 3.05 1.38 -8.92
N VAL A 530 3.88 0.71 -9.71
CA VAL A 530 5.33 0.77 -9.62
C VAL A 530 5.88 1.22 -10.97
N ARG A 531 6.82 2.17 -10.93
CA ARG A 531 7.60 2.58 -12.10
C ARG A 531 9.09 2.45 -11.83
N VAL A 532 9.83 1.92 -12.80
CA VAL A 532 11.30 1.84 -12.77
C VAL A 532 11.88 2.46 -14.04
N GLY A 533 12.26 3.74 -13.97
CA GLY A 533 12.76 4.53 -15.11
C GLY A 533 11.70 5.39 -15.78
N GLY A 534 12.04 6.00 -16.93
CA GLY A 534 11.14 6.80 -17.77
C GLY A 534 11.13 8.29 -17.43
N ALA A 535 11.15 8.64 -16.13
CA ALA A 535 11.30 10.01 -15.64
C ALA A 535 12.75 10.33 -15.20
N GLY A 536 13.73 9.67 -15.81
CA GLY A 536 15.11 9.57 -15.35
C GLY A 536 15.47 8.12 -15.03
N ALA A 537 16.75 7.87 -14.69
CA ALA A 537 17.19 6.53 -14.32
C ALA A 537 16.57 6.12 -12.98
N GLY A 538 15.95 4.93 -12.93
CA GLY A 538 15.41 4.33 -11.72
C GLY A 538 15.79 2.85 -11.66
N LYS A 539 16.11 2.32 -10.48
CA LYS A 539 16.49 0.91 -10.33
C LYS A 539 15.87 0.27 -9.09
N ALA A 540 15.41 -0.96 -9.26
CA ALA A 540 15.01 -1.82 -8.16
C ALA A 540 15.25 -3.28 -8.52
N THR A 541 15.71 -4.10 -7.57
CA THR A 541 15.88 -5.54 -7.81
C THR A 541 14.54 -6.25 -7.94
N VAL A 542 13.56 -5.89 -7.10
CA VAL A 542 12.18 -6.36 -7.19
C VAL A 542 11.24 -5.15 -7.16
N GLY A 543 10.18 -5.12 -7.98
CA GLY A 543 9.15 -4.09 -7.87
C GLY A 543 8.38 -4.20 -6.55
N MET A 544 7.67 -5.31 -6.36
CA MET A 544 6.79 -5.55 -5.22
C MET A 544 6.93 -6.97 -4.68
N VAL A 545 6.96 -7.11 -3.35
CA VAL A 545 7.04 -8.40 -2.64
C VAL A 545 5.82 -8.55 -1.72
N ILE A 546 5.10 -9.66 -1.85
CA ILE A 546 3.95 -10.02 -1.00
C ILE A 546 4.30 -11.26 -0.18
N ASN A 547 4.51 -11.07 1.12
CA ASN A 547 4.81 -12.14 2.07
C ASN A 547 3.57 -12.50 2.91
N ASN A 548 2.77 -11.53 3.35
CA ASN A 548 1.56 -11.81 4.15
C ASN A 548 0.58 -12.69 3.37
N HIS A 549 0.07 -13.71 4.06
CA HIS A 549 -0.98 -14.57 3.53
C HIS A 549 -2.27 -13.78 3.30
N ASP A 550 -3.14 -14.30 2.43
CA ASP A 550 -4.47 -13.76 2.11
C ASP A 550 -4.49 -12.36 1.50
N THR A 551 -3.32 -11.74 1.25
CA THR A 551 -3.24 -10.40 0.68
C THR A 551 -4.02 -10.34 -0.63
N ILE A 552 -4.86 -9.31 -0.79
CA ILE A 552 -5.60 -9.05 -2.01
C ILE A 552 -4.91 -7.92 -2.77
N VAL A 553 -4.38 -8.23 -3.95
CA VAL A 553 -3.81 -7.25 -4.89
C VAL A 553 -4.83 -7.01 -5.98
N ASP A 554 -5.52 -5.87 -5.93
CA ASP A 554 -6.67 -5.56 -6.77
C ASP A 554 -6.41 -4.31 -7.60
N HIS A 555 -5.98 -4.54 -8.85
CA HIS A 555 -5.38 -3.58 -9.77
C HIS A 555 -4.00 -3.08 -9.33
N THR A 556 -2.98 -3.58 -10.00
CA THR A 556 -1.61 -3.05 -9.93
C THR A 556 -1.01 -3.02 -11.32
N TRP A 557 -0.16 -2.04 -11.57
CA TRP A 557 0.72 -2.00 -12.72
C TRP A 557 2.14 -1.83 -12.24
N ILE A 558 2.97 -2.83 -12.49
CA ILE A 558 4.38 -2.83 -12.10
C ILE A 558 5.19 -2.79 -13.39
N TRP A 559 5.77 -1.64 -13.68
CA TRP A 559 6.31 -1.33 -15.01
C TRP A 559 7.77 -0.93 -14.92
N ARG A 560 8.65 -1.74 -15.52
CA ARG A 560 9.99 -1.29 -15.87
C ARG A 560 9.86 -0.49 -17.17
N ALA A 561 10.28 0.76 -17.16
CA ALA A 561 10.03 1.65 -18.29
C ALA A 561 10.65 1.14 -19.60
N ASP A 562 9.85 1.10 -20.67
CA ASP A 562 10.28 0.79 -22.05
C ASP A 562 10.58 2.06 -22.89
N HIS A 563 10.13 3.22 -22.41
CA HIS A 563 10.36 4.53 -23.06
C HIS A 563 10.49 5.67 -22.03
N GLY A 564 10.91 6.84 -22.52
CA GLY A 564 11.24 8.01 -21.70
C GLY A 564 12.74 8.09 -21.38
N ASP A 565 13.08 8.96 -20.45
CA ASP A 565 14.47 9.19 -20.04
C ASP A 565 14.96 8.10 -19.09
N GLY A 566 16.25 7.75 -19.18
CA GLY A 566 16.88 6.78 -18.28
C GLY A 566 16.47 5.34 -18.50
N VAL A 567 16.04 4.97 -19.72
CA VAL A 567 15.65 3.61 -20.11
C VAL A 567 16.79 2.88 -20.81
N GLY A 568 16.90 1.57 -20.55
CA GLY A 568 17.80 0.65 -21.25
C GLY A 568 18.19 -0.53 -20.37
N TRP A 569 18.74 -1.58 -20.98
CA TRP A 569 18.94 -2.89 -20.33
C TRP A 569 19.59 -2.81 -18.96
N GLU A 570 20.63 -1.98 -18.84
CA GLU A 570 21.33 -1.69 -17.58
C GLU A 570 20.95 -0.35 -16.94
N THR A 571 20.36 0.59 -17.68
CA THR A 571 20.07 1.96 -17.22
C THR A 571 18.96 1.98 -16.17
N ASN A 572 17.85 1.30 -16.44
CA ASN A 572 16.74 1.10 -15.51
C ASN A 572 16.54 -0.38 -15.18
N ARG A 573 17.64 -1.12 -15.04
CA ARG A 573 17.60 -2.55 -14.76
C ARG A 573 16.71 -2.85 -13.56
N SER A 574 15.78 -3.77 -13.77
CA SER A 574 14.95 -4.37 -12.74
C SER A 574 14.71 -5.82 -13.08
N ASP A 575 15.28 -6.71 -12.25
CA ASP A 575 15.29 -8.13 -12.54
C ASP A 575 13.90 -8.76 -12.35
N TYR A 576 13.15 -8.36 -11.32
CA TYR A 576 11.87 -8.99 -10.98
C TYR A 576 10.74 -7.96 -10.75
N GLY A 577 9.54 -8.24 -11.24
CA GLY A 577 8.40 -7.34 -11.07
C GLY A 577 7.65 -7.58 -9.77
N PHE A 578 6.98 -8.73 -9.68
CA PHE A 578 6.07 -9.10 -8.60
C PHE A 578 6.46 -10.46 -8.03
N ARG A 579 6.82 -10.50 -6.74
CA ARG A 579 7.14 -11.74 -6.04
C ARG A 579 6.12 -12.04 -4.95
N VAL A 580 5.47 -13.18 -5.04
CA VAL A 580 4.46 -13.63 -4.07
C VAL A 580 5.00 -14.82 -3.30
N ASN A 581 5.26 -14.64 -2.02
CA ASN A 581 5.69 -15.69 -1.11
C ASN A 581 4.56 -16.14 -0.17
N GLY A 582 3.57 -15.27 0.06
CA GLY A 582 2.43 -15.59 0.91
C GLY A 582 1.47 -16.60 0.29
N ASP A 583 0.90 -17.45 1.12
CA ASP A 583 -0.19 -18.35 0.79
C ASP A 583 -1.53 -17.61 0.61
N ASP A 584 -2.45 -18.19 -0.16
CA ASP A 584 -3.84 -17.72 -0.34
C ASP A 584 -3.98 -16.28 -0.90
N VAL A 585 -2.88 -15.70 -1.42
CA VAL A 585 -2.86 -14.40 -2.07
C VAL A 585 -3.76 -14.42 -3.32
N LEU A 586 -4.54 -13.36 -3.50
CA LEU A 586 -5.38 -13.16 -4.68
C LEU A 586 -4.91 -11.92 -5.44
N ALA A 587 -4.61 -12.07 -6.73
CA ALA A 587 -4.40 -10.96 -7.66
C ALA A 587 -5.58 -10.84 -8.63
N THR A 588 -6.20 -9.66 -8.71
CA THR A 588 -7.29 -9.34 -9.65
C THR A 588 -6.91 -8.12 -10.47
N GLY A 589 -6.77 -8.27 -11.80
CA GLY A 589 -6.30 -7.18 -12.66
C GLY A 589 -4.80 -6.92 -12.49
N LEU A 590 -3.97 -7.94 -12.73
CA LEU A 590 -2.51 -7.87 -12.59
C LEU A 590 -1.84 -7.45 -13.91
N PHE A 591 -1.12 -6.33 -13.90
CA PHE A 591 -0.33 -5.86 -15.05
C PHE A 591 1.14 -5.77 -14.62
N VAL A 592 2.05 -6.50 -15.29
CA VAL A 592 3.49 -6.47 -14.95
C VAL A 592 4.33 -6.58 -16.20
N GLU A 593 5.26 -5.65 -16.43
CA GLU A 593 5.89 -5.50 -17.74
C GLU A 593 7.39 -5.17 -17.70
N HIS A 594 8.08 -5.70 -18.71
CA HIS A 594 9.43 -5.38 -19.20
C HIS A 594 10.59 -5.68 -18.26
N PHE A 595 10.42 -6.54 -17.26
CA PHE A 595 11.51 -6.88 -16.34
C PHE A 595 12.58 -7.72 -17.04
N ASN A 596 13.83 -7.59 -16.58
CA ASN A 596 14.97 -8.28 -17.19
C ASN A 596 14.89 -9.81 -16.99
N LYS A 597 14.17 -10.29 -15.97
CA LYS A 597 13.96 -11.72 -15.69
C LYS A 597 12.47 -12.06 -15.58
N TYR A 598 12.04 -12.64 -14.46
CA TYR A 598 10.64 -13.01 -14.23
C TYR A 598 9.84 -11.77 -13.87
N ASP A 599 8.84 -11.44 -14.69
CA ASP A 599 7.91 -10.36 -14.37
C ASP A 599 7.10 -10.74 -13.12
N VAL A 600 6.58 -11.96 -13.05
CA VAL A 600 5.91 -12.52 -11.88
C VAL A 600 6.59 -13.82 -11.42
N GLN A 601 6.84 -13.93 -10.12
CA GLN A 601 7.29 -15.16 -9.46
C GLN A 601 6.38 -15.49 -8.27
N TRP A 602 5.73 -16.64 -8.32
CA TRP A 602 4.80 -17.13 -7.30
C TRP A 602 5.38 -18.35 -6.58
N ASN A 603 5.63 -18.19 -5.29
CA ASN A 603 6.25 -19.17 -4.41
C ASN A 603 5.28 -19.70 -3.34
N GLY A 604 4.23 -18.93 -2.99
CA GLY A 604 3.21 -19.33 -2.00
C GLY A 604 2.16 -20.29 -2.54
N GLU A 605 1.54 -21.06 -1.65
CA GLU A 605 0.48 -22.03 -1.96
C GLU A 605 -0.90 -21.36 -2.14
N ARG A 606 -1.79 -22.04 -2.87
CA ARG A 606 -3.21 -21.63 -3.07
C ARG A 606 -3.40 -20.24 -3.66
N GLY A 607 -2.37 -19.73 -4.33
CA GLY A 607 -2.39 -18.45 -5.02
C GLY A 607 -3.39 -18.44 -6.17
N ARG A 608 -4.05 -17.29 -6.38
CA ARG A 608 -5.01 -17.11 -7.47
C ARG A 608 -4.75 -15.83 -8.24
N THR A 609 -4.82 -15.88 -9.57
CA THR A 609 -4.77 -14.70 -10.45
C THR A 609 -5.96 -14.68 -11.40
N ILE A 610 -6.76 -13.61 -11.37
CA ILE A 610 -7.82 -13.38 -12.34
C ILE A 610 -7.43 -12.15 -13.14
N PHE A 611 -7.24 -12.34 -14.45
CA PHE A 611 -6.60 -11.43 -15.38
C PHE A 611 -5.11 -11.21 -15.10
N PHE A 612 -4.30 -11.46 -16.12
CA PHE A 612 -2.90 -11.03 -16.19
C PHE A 612 -2.59 -10.46 -17.57
N GLN A 613 -1.86 -9.36 -17.58
CA GLN A 613 -1.26 -8.81 -18.79
C GLN A 613 0.24 -8.57 -18.55
N ASN A 614 1.03 -8.95 -19.55
CA ASN A 614 2.46 -8.74 -19.57
C ASN A 614 2.96 -8.40 -20.96
N GLU A 615 4.02 -7.61 -20.99
CA GLU A 615 4.94 -7.50 -22.11
C GLU A 615 6.37 -7.80 -21.63
N LYS A 616 7.14 -8.57 -22.41
CA LYS A 616 8.56 -8.82 -22.11
C LYS A 616 9.40 -7.56 -22.34
N ALA A 617 10.62 -7.57 -21.81
CA ALA A 617 11.59 -6.50 -22.04
C ALA A 617 11.94 -6.41 -23.53
N TYR A 618 11.73 -5.26 -24.14
CA TYR A 618 12.00 -5.05 -25.57
C TYR A 618 13.49 -4.97 -25.89
N ASP A 619 14.26 -4.58 -24.88
CA ASP A 619 15.63 -4.09 -24.99
C ASP A 619 16.69 -5.12 -24.58
N ALA A 620 16.32 -6.40 -24.54
CA ALA A 620 17.30 -7.48 -24.41
C ALA A 620 18.30 -7.40 -25.59
N PRO A 621 19.61 -7.27 -25.33
CA PRO A 621 20.58 -6.99 -26.39
C PRO A 621 20.90 -8.20 -27.27
N ASN A 622 20.56 -9.41 -26.82
CA ASN A 622 20.71 -10.68 -27.52
C ASN A 622 20.09 -11.82 -26.69
N GLN A 623 20.00 -13.01 -27.29
CA GLN A 623 19.51 -14.23 -26.61
C GLN A 623 20.27 -14.56 -25.31
N ALA A 624 21.59 -14.35 -25.28
CA ALA A 624 22.42 -14.74 -24.13
C ALA A 624 22.10 -13.89 -22.88
N ALA A 625 21.68 -12.64 -23.05
CA ALA A 625 21.32 -11.75 -21.96
C ALA A 625 20.10 -12.23 -21.15
N ILE A 626 19.24 -13.03 -21.78
CA ILE A 626 18.01 -13.56 -21.17
C ILE A 626 18.06 -15.08 -20.96
N GLN A 627 19.20 -15.73 -21.23
CA GLN A 627 19.32 -17.18 -21.07
C GLN A 627 19.11 -17.58 -19.59
N ASN A 628 18.18 -18.49 -19.34
CA ASN A 628 17.80 -18.97 -18.01
C ASN A 628 18.11 -20.47 -17.89
N GLY A 629 19.36 -20.80 -17.58
CA GLY A 629 19.83 -22.19 -17.65
C GLY A 629 19.67 -22.74 -19.06
N SER A 630 18.93 -23.85 -19.22
CA SER A 630 18.59 -24.40 -20.53
C SER A 630 17.39 -23.71 -21.22
N THR A 631 16.62 -22.92 -20.50
CA THR A 631 15.42 -22.22 -21.01
C THR A 631 15.80 -20.91 -21.68
N LYS A 632 15.23 -20.63 -22.86
CA LYS A 632 15.43 -19.37 -23.58
C LYS A 632 14.52 -18.29 -23.00
N GLY A 633 15.08 -17.34 -22.27
CA GLY A 633 14.26 -16.31 -21.63
C GLY A 633 13.73 -16.74 -20.25
N PHE A 634 13.26 -15.75 -19.51
CA PHE A 634 12.55 -15.93 -18.24
C PHE A 634 11.06 -15.79 -18.51
N ALA A 635 10.23 -16.69 -17.96
CA ALA A 635 8.78 -16.61 -18.11
C ALA A 635 8.25 -15.24 -17.64
N ALA A 636 7.15 -14.79 -18.22
CA ALA A 636 6.39 -13.67 -17.68
C ALA A 636 5.78 -14.03 -16.33
N TYR A 637 5.35 -15.29 -16.17
CA TYR A 637 4.72 -15.77 -14.95
C TYR A 637 5.28 -17.14 -14.57
N LYS A 638 6.07 -17.18 -13.50
CA LYS A 638 6.67 -18.39 -12.93
C LYS A 638 5.91 -18.81 -11.66
N VAL A 639 5.36 -20.02 -11.63
CA VAL A 639 4.99 -20.71 -10.39
C VAL A 639 6.13 -21.63 -10.00
N ALA A 640 6.61 -21.54 -8.76
CA ALA A 640 7.70 -22.36 -8.26
C ALA A 640 7.32 -23.85 -8.24
N ASP A 641 8.28 -24.72 -8.55
CA ASP A 641 8.03 -26.17 -8.70
C ASP A 641 7.59 -26.84 -7.40
N SER A 642 7.90 -26.22 -6.25
CA SER A 642 7.47 -26.65 -4.94
C SER A 642 5.96 -26.48 -4.70
N VAL A 643 5.31 -25.51 -5.38
CA VAL A 643 3.89 -25.19 -5.19
C VAL A 643 3.01 -26.36 -5.64
N ASN A 644 1.99 -26.69 -4.86
CA ASN A 644 1.08 -27.80 -5.13
C ASN A 644 -0.32 -27.33 -5.55
N THR A 645 -0.72 -26.13 -5.12
CA THR A 645 -2.00 -25.52 -5.47
C THR A 645 -1.81 -24.10 -5.98
N HIS A 646 -2.31 -23.81 -7.17
CA HIS A 646 -2.32 -22.47 -7.76
C HIS A 646 -3.37 -22.41 -8.87
N GLU A 647 -4.01 -21.26 -9.10
CA GLU A 647 -4.97 -21.14 -10.19
C GLU A 647 -5.01 -19.77 -10.90
N GLY A 648 -5.01 -19.78 -12.24
CA GLY A 648 -5.04 -18.56 -13.06
C GLY A 648 -6.14 -18.56 -14.13
N TRP A 649 -6.76 -17.40 -14.39
CA TRP A 649 -7.79 -17.19 -15.44
C TRP A 649 -7.51 -15.98 -16.33
N GLY A 650 -7.48 -16.18 -17.65
CA GLY A 650 -7.32 -15.13 -18.65
C GLY A 650 -5.98 -14.39 -18.55
N LEU A 651 -4.89 -15.05 -18.94
CA LEU A 651 -3.53 -14.51 -18.79
C LEU A 651 -2.85 -14.35 -20.16
N GLY A 652 -2.30 -13.16 -20.42
CA GLY A 652 -1.58 -12.85 -21.66
C GLY A 652 -0.14 -12.38 -21.42
N SER A 653 0.77 -12.83 -22.28
CA SER A 653 2.16 -12.33 -22.33
C SER A 653 2.58 -12.01 -23.78
N TYR A 654 3.09 -10.79 -24.00
CA TYR A 654 3.41 -10.27 -25.33
C TYR A 654 4.92 -10.05 -25.45
N CYS A 655 5.47 -10.15 -26.67
CA CYS A 655 6.87 -9.79 -26.93
C CYS A 655 7.01 -8.81 -28.08
N TYR A 656 7.94 -7.87 -27.92
CA TYR A 656 8.33 -6.90 -28.93
C TYR A 656 9.83 -6.63 -28.81
N TYR A 657 10.66 -7.66 -29.06
CA TYR A 657 12.12 -7.55 -29.02
C TYR A 657 12.63 -6.71 -30.20
N ASN A 658 12.37 -5.41 -30.19
CA ASN A 658 12.71 -4.49 -31.26
C ASN A 658 14.22 -4.22 -31.36
N VAL A 659 14.98 -4.42 -30.26
CA VAL A 659 16.44 -4.30 -30.24
C VAL A 659 17.10 -5.51 -30.92
N ASP A 660 16.66 -6.72 -30.62
CA ASP A 660 17.07 -7.94 -31.33
C ASP A 660 15.85 -8.82 -31.66
N PRO A 661 15.24 -8.63 -32.85
CA PRO A 661 14.08 -9.41 -33.28
C PRO A 661 14.34 -10.90 -33.49
N THR A 662 15.60 -11.36 -33.42
CA THR A 662 15.95 -12.77 -33.57
C THR A 662 15.75 -13.58 -32.28
N ILE A 663 15.54 -12.89 -31.15
CA ILE A 663 15.31 -13.51 -29.86
C ILE A 663 14.13 -14.50 -29.89
N ARG A 664 14.30 -15.58 -29.15
CA ARG A 664 13.25 -16.55 -28.81
C ARG A 664 13.00 -16.52 -27.31
N GLN A 665 11.72 -16.47 -26.97
CA GLN A 665 11.21 -16.65 -25.62
C GLN A 665 10.58 -18.04 -25.58
N ASP A 666 11.04 -18.92 -24.71
CA ASP A 666 10.59 -20.32 -24.68
C ASP A 666 9.08 -20.40 -24.43
N HIS A 667 8.61 -19.70 -23.39
CA HIS A 667 7.21 -19.65 -23.01
C HIS A 667 6.87 -18.33 -22.31
N GLY A 668 5.57 -17.99 -22.30
CA GLY A 668 5.04 -16.92 -21.43
C GLY A 668 4.90 -17.38 -19.99
N PHE A 669 4.53 -18.65 -19.78
CA PHE A 669 4.19 -19.20 -18.47
C PHE A 669 5.06 -20.41 -18.12
N GLU A 670 5.57 -20.48 -16.89
CA GLU A 670 6.36 -21.62 -16.39
C GLU A 670 5.79 -22.11 -15.06
N VAL A 671 5.21 -23.30 -15.03
CA VAL A 671 4.44 -23.77 -13.87
C VAL A 671 4.59 -25.28 -13.67
N PRO A 672 4.50 -25.82 -12.44
CA PRO A 672 4.57 -27.26 -12.22
C PRO A 672 3.35 -27.99 -12.81
N VAL A 673 3.58 -29.17 -13.39
CA VAL A 673 2.51 -30.06 -13.87
C VAL A 673 2.00 -30.89 -12.69
N LYS A 674 1.01 -30.35 -11.96
CA LYS A 674 0.40 -30.98 -10.79
C LYS A 674 -1.13 -30.80 -10.82
N PRO A 675 -1.93 -31.74 -10.28
CA PRO A 675 -3.39 -31.64 -10.30
C PRO A 675 -3.97 -30.36 -9.68
N GLY A 676 -3.29 -29.78 -8.69
CA GLY A 676 -3.73 -28.56 -8.00
C GLY A 676 -3.25 -27.25 -8.64
N VAL A 677 -2.38 -27.29 -9.65
CA VAL A 677 -1.85 -26.10 -10.32
C VAL A 677 -2.50 -25.98 -11.68
N LYS A 678 -3.50 -25.11 -11.81
CA LYS A 678 -4.38 -25.04 -12.98
C LYS A 678 -4.37 -23.66 -13.64
N PHE A 679 -4.50 -23.60 -14.95
CA PHE A 679 -4.66 -22.36 -15.68
C PHE A 679 -5.74 -22.49 -16.74
N HIS A 680 -6.43 -21.38 -16.96
CA HIS A 680 -7.53 -21.26 -17.90
C HIS A 680 -7.25 -20.06 -18.79
N ASP A 681 -7.41 -20.24 -20.10
CA ASP A 681 -7.36 -19.16 -21.09
C ASP A 681 -6.02 -18.41 -21.13
N LEU A 682 -4.94 -19.16 -21.37
CA LEU A 682 -3.60 -18.60 -21.57
C LEU A 682 -3.40 -18.19 -23.03
N LEU A 683 -2.66 -17.10 -23.25
CA LEU A 683 -2.18 -16.72 -24.57
C LEU A 683 -0.81 -16.04 -24.55
N VAL A 684 -0.09 -16.20 -25.67
CA VAL A 684 1.12 -15.43 -25.96
C VAL A 684 1.04 -14.77 -27.34
N VAL A 685 1.64 -13.60 -27.49
CA VAL A 685 1.58 -12.80 -28.73
C VAL A 685 2.96 -12.22 -29.07
N SER A 686 3.39 -12.37 -30.32
CA SER A 686 4.51 -11.58 -30.85
C SER A 686 3.96 -10.37 -31.60
N LEU A 687 4.40 -9.17 -31.20
CA LEU A 687 3.97 -7.91 -31.80
C LEU A 687 4.80 -7.63 -33.06
N GLY A 688 4.18 -7.77 -34.23
CA GLY A 688 4.81 -7.47 -35.52
C GLY A 688 5.97 -8.40 -35.89
N GLY A 689 6.14 -9.54 -35.21
CA GLY A 689 7.23 -10.49 -35.47
C GLY A 689 8.57 -10.14 -34.80
N ASN A 690 8.57 -9.21 -33.83
CA ASN A 690 9.76 -8.80 -33.10
C ASN A 690 10.06 -9.77 -31.95
N GLY A 691 10.85 -10.81 -32.28
CA GLY A 691 11.00 -12.01 -31.48
C GLY A 691 9.79 -12.94 -31.61
N GLN A 692 9.89 -14.14 -31.06
CA GLN A 692 8.80 -15.14 -31.10
C GLN A 692 8.80 -15.98 -29.82
N TYR A 693 7.61 -16.42 -29.42
CA TYR A 693 7.42 -17.47 -28.42
C TYR A 693 7.58 -18.86 -29.04
N GLU A 694 8.23 -19.79 -28.35
CA GLU A 694 8.30 -21.20 -28.77
C GLU A 694 7.06 -21.97 -28.30
N HIS A 695 6.50 -21.61 -27.15
CA HIS A 695 5.34 -22.20 -26.49
C HIS A 695 4.51 -21.15 -25.73
N VAL A 696 3.30 -21.54 -25.31
CA VAL A 696 2.47 -20.70 -24.43
C VAL A 696 2.92 -20.92 -22.98
N VAL A 697 2.86 -22.18 -22.51
CA VAL A 697 3.16 -22.58 -21.13
C VAL A 697 4.04 -23.83 -21.10
N ASN A 698 5.16 -23.78 -20.38
CA ASN A 698 6.20 -24.83 -20.41
C ASN A 698 6.53 -25.22 -21.86
N ALA A 699 6.25 -26.47 -22.25
CA ALA A 699 6.39 -27.01 -23.60
C ALA A 699 5.05 -27.18 -24.36
N THR A 700 3.97 -26.56 -23.88
CA THR A 700 2.59 -26.68 -24.39
C THR A 700 2.14 -25.39 -25.06
N GLY A 701 1.34 -25.53 -26.14
CA GLY A 701 0.90 -24.43 -26.98
C GLY A 701 1.81 -24.25 -28.20
N ALA A 702 1.23 -23.78 -29.30
CA ALA A 702 1.97 -23.56 -30.54
C ALA A 702 2.91 -22.36 -30.40
N PRO A 703 4.03 -22.31 -31.15
CA PRO A 703 4.84 -21.11 -31.23
C PRO A 703 4.05 -19.97 -31.89
N THR A 704 4.41 -18.73 -31.57
CA THR A 704 4.02 -17.60 -32.43
C THR A 704 4.85 -17.62 -33.71
N SER A 705 4.31 -17.08 -34.80
CA SER A 705 5.03 -17.02 -36.07
C SER A 705 4.55 -15.87 -36.95
N GLY A 706 5.38 -15.49 -37.94
CA GLY A 706 5.07 -14.39 -38.85
C GLY A 706 5.02 -13.02 -38.17
N THR A 707 4.40 -12.07 -38.85
CA THR A 707 4.33 -10.65 -38.44
C THR A 707 2.90 -10.17 -38.19
N SER A 708 1.90 -11.04 -38.32
CA SER A 708 0.47 -10.69 -38.27
C SER A 708 -0.10 -10.50 -36.85
N THR A 709 0.74 -10.57 -35.81
CA THR A 709 0.33 -10.40 -34.40
C THR A 709 -0.86 -11.28 -34.02
N THR A 710 -0.75 -12.58 -34.28
CA THR A 710 -1.80 -13.56 -33.98
C THR A 710 -1.50 -14.27 -32.65
N PRO A 711 -2.45 -14.30 -31.69
CA PRO A 711 -2.25 -15.03 -30.44
C PRO A 711 -2.09 -16.54 -30.64
N SER A 712 -1.13 -17.13 -29.93
CA SER A 712 -1.13 -18.57 -29.65
C SER A 712 -1.79 -18.80 -28.29
N THR A 713 -2.61 -19.85 -28.17
CA THR A 713 -3.49 -20.03 -26.99
C THR A 713 -3.40 -21.44 -26.41
N VAL A 714 -3.67 -21.54 -25.10
CA VAL A 714 -3.93 -22.79 -24.36
C VAL A 714 -5.14 -22.55 -23.48
N VAL A 715 -6.25 -23.25 -23.75
CA VAL A 715 -7.53 -23.05 -23.04
C VAL A 715 -7.48 -23.59 -21.62
N SER A 716 -6.76 -24.68 -21.38
CA SER A 716 -6.65 -25.32 -20.05
C SER A 716 -5.26 -25.92 -19.86
N PHE A 717 -4.77 -25.91 -18.63
CA PHE A 717 -3.49 -26.51 -18.23
C PHE A 717 -3.51 -26.91 -16.75
N PRO A 718 -2.80 -27.98 -16.32
CA PRO A 718 -2.29 -29.05 -17.17
C PRO A 718 -3.44 -29.87 -17.77
#